data_AF-A0A9W9BNL5-F1
#
_entry.id   AF-A0A9W9BNL5-F1
#
_cell.length_a   1.000
_cell.length_b   1.000
_cell.length_c   1.000
_cell.angle_alpha   90.00
_cell.angle_beta   90.00
_cell.angle_gamma   90.00
#
_symmetry.space_group_name_H-M   'P 1'
#
loop_
_entity.id
_entity.type
_entity.pdbx_description
1 polymer ?
#
loop_
_entity_poly.entity_id
_entity_poly.type
_entity_poly.pdbx_seq_one_letter_code
_entity_poly.pdbx_strand_id
1 'polypeptide(L)'
;MSSSPTSPRFAFRTSWHDQIRETGAVDRLIEGRYDQFPLQQTQALTNDVLTNNVLGNGFNILGNSFFSRGATPGTLDADILLVSKLAPFKNENFALEAGVLACFHAFSHNGARGQLREALRRCEVPGPLFLHQARAYLQLLILASGIRYDFVPDEVPVLAKALLNVVKEREPEEPFPAIMGHLQHVGKESIDDYLPLYLVEMMLCNANYKEKLRIKLNELRTSCQWHSAYQLVAGAKQVANLPAKDLLRYALPDRGWWIPWQPSVERIREWEIRLSEKDRYRLVLVLDLEGPDTKGQQRRLLRHSCCGKFTLTNDALLAKNGRYIMDSLMTVVDRAIVRGSEAIGLIVTMCIKPQRLDWKTIERIEAALELRSLDGIRALNAYERGFEKGDLSEKVQACTAMLTTITTAPQLQHVIGSPRDLANSGWRVFMEATNYLCEQLYSRQASERFALATGGLGRALASATWLHELWNDDFVEDLQGVPSDPYISNAFHIIRTAPEDEYAIHRDDLASCLCLCRRADAAAIDPTRSPQLSDSLLRSIPLDPDRGLLRDKLCREVREGFSPDEAMACVNQSKKEHPSFVKKMRELITQENNDMLCVNMAGYLSRQHSYSANAKRPAECWRQLLMHKMRQRPSGLLERVGDALPTSKLWVDWQTHLRWLYQDRHYDPEGGLGFTPEKFNAVTVRKMGIGRSVSMSTNSTGSSGGYPYLGRDLGRD
;
A
#
# COMPACT_ATOMS: atom_id res chain seq x y z
N MET A 1 4.25 -89.60 5.76
CA MET A 1 3.29 -90.56 6.34
C MET A 1 3.72 -90.75 7.77
N SER A 2 3.03 -90.29 8.82
CA SER A 2 1.66 -90.62 9.19
C SER A 2 1.05 -89.47 10.00
N SER A 3 -0.21 -89.23 9.68
CA SER A 3 -1.23 -88.38 10.28
C SER A 3 -1.54 -88.63 11.76
N SER A 4 -1.93 -87.58 12.47
CA SER A 4 -3.03 -87.57 13.48
C SER A 4 -3.30 -86.13 13.98
N PRO A 5 -4.51 -85.82 14.47
CA PRO A 5 -5.34 -84.78 13.85
C PRO A 5 -5.61 -83.55 14.71
N THR A 6 -6.09 -82.52 14.00
CA THR A 6 -6.78 -81.32 14.46
C THR A 6 -7.78 -81.55 15.60
N SER A 7 -7.47 -81.00 16.78
CA SER A 7 -8.50 -80.57 17.72
C SER A 7 -9.14 -79.28 17.19
N PRO A 8 -10.48 -79.16 17.16
CA PRO A 8 -11.12 -77.88 16.90
C PRO A 8 -10.84 -76.99 18.11
N ARG A 9 -9.96 -75.99 17.93
CA ARG A 9 -9.93 -74.87 18.87
C ARG A 9 -11.30 -74.22 18.80
N PHE A 10 -12.09 -74.39 19.86
CA PHE A 10 -13.23 -73.53 20.16
C PHE A 10 -12.73 -72.09 20.00
N ALA A 11 -13.17 -71.41 18.93
CA ALA A 11 -13.01 -69.97 18.83
C ALA A 11 -13.85 -69.39 19.96
N PHE A 12 -13.21 -69.08 21.09
CA PHE A 12 -13.83 -68.22 22.10
C PHE A 12 -14.26 -66.97 21.35
N ARG A 13 -15.57 -66.75 21.22
CA ARG A 13 -16.08 -65.47 20.73
C ARG A 13 -15.47 -64.43 21.65
N THR A 14 -14.60 -63.58 21.12
CA THR A 14 -14.03 -62.45 21.86
C THR A 14 -15.20 -61.67 22.46
N SER A 15 -15.06 -61.25 23.71
CA SER A 15 -16.13 -60.52 24.36
C SER A 15 -16.40 -59.23 23.59
N TRP A 16 -17.64 -58.74 23.59
CA TRP A 16 -17.98 -57.46 22.94
C TRP A 16 -17.05 -56.33 23.41
N HIS A 17 -16.63 -56.39 24.68
CA HIS A 17 -15.67 -55.46 25.26
C HIS A 17 -14.30 -55.48 24.58
N ASP A 18 -13.76 -56.66 24.33
CA ASP A 18 -12.46 -56.82 23.66
C ASP A 18 -12.56 -56.40 22.19
N GLN A 19 -13.67 -56.71 21.54
CA GLN A 19 -13.94 -56.28 20.16
C GLN A 19 -14.00 -54.76 20.03
N ILE A 20 -14.66 -54.07 20.98
CA ILE A 20 -14.68 -52.60 21.01
C ILE A 20 -13.26 -52.04 21.16
N ARG A 21 -12.41 -52.63 22.01
CA ARG A 21 -11.00 -52.20 22.16
C ARG A 21 -10.20 -52.43 20.87
N GLU A 22 -10.39 -53.58 20.22
CA GLU A 22 -9.71 -53.95 18.97
C GLU A 22 -10.06 -53.05 17.77
N THR A 23 -11.21 -52.36 17.78
CA THR A 23 -11.56 -51.38 16.74
C THR A 23 -10.63 -50.14 16.72
N GLY A 24 -9.84 -49.92 17.78
CA GLY A 24 -9.07 -48.70 17.98
C GLY A 24 -9.92 -47.50 18.41
N ALA A 25 -11.24 -47.66 18.64
CA ALA A 25 -12.12 -46.59 19.10
C ALA A 25 -11.63 -45.92 20.39
N VAL A 26 -11.14 -46.72 21.34
CA VAL A 26 -10.61 -46.24 22.61
C VAL A 26 -9.34 -45.41 22.39
N ASP A 27 -8.42 -45.91 21.55
CA ASP A 27 -7.18 -45.20 21.21
C ASP A 27 -7.45 -43.87 20.53
N ARG A 28 -8.45 -43.79 19.63
CA ARG A 28 -8.82 -42.52 18.98
C ARG A 28 -9.35 -41.47 19.96
N LEU A 29 -10.14 -41.88 20.96
CA LEU A 29 -10.61 -40.97 22.00
C LEU A 29 -9.44 -40.50 22.89
N ILE A 30 -8.56 -41.42 23.29
CA ILE A 30 -7.31 -41.14 24.04
C ILE A 30 -6.39 -40.17 23.28
N GLU A 31 -6.22 -40.38 21.97
CA GLU A 31 -5.42 -39.50 21.09
C GLU A 31 -6.12 -38.17 20.80
N GLY A 32 -7.44 -38.09 20.98
CA GLY A 32 -8.20 -36.87 20.76
C GLY A 32 -8.69 -36.70 19.33
N ARG A 33 -8.54 -37.75 18.52
CA ARG A 33 -8.96 -37.86 17.13
C ARG A 33 -10.38 -38.40 17.03
N TYR A 34 -11.31 -37.72 17.69
CA TYR A 34 -12.73 -38.13 17.72
C TYR A 34 -13.38 -38.04 16.33
N ASP A 35 -12.85 -37.22 15.44
CA ASP A 35 -13.19 -37.13 14.01
C ASP A 35 -12.91 -38.44 13.24
N GLN A 36 -11.98 -39.26 13.74
CA GLN A 36 -11.61 -40.56 13.17
C GLN A 36 -12.25 -41.73 13.93
N PHE A 37 -13.27 -41.48 14.76
CA PHE A 37 -13.93 -42.53 15.53
C PHE A 37 -14.59 -43.56 14.59
N PRO A 38 -14.33 -44.88 14.75
CA PRO A 38 -14.79 -45.92 13.83
C PRO A 38 -16.27 -46.28 14.08
N LEU A 39 -17.16 -45.30 13.90
CA LEU A 39 -18.56 -45.38 14.29
C LEU A 39 -19.30 -46.56 13.66
N GLN A 40 -19.12 -46.79 12.36
CA GLN A 40 -19.83 -47.89 11.67
C GLN A 40 -19.42 -49.28 12.20
N GLN A 41 -18.13 -49.45 12.53
CA GLN A 41 -17.61 -50.72 13.05
C GLN A 41 -18.15 -50.98 14.46
N THR A 42 -18.13 -49.96 15.34
CA THR A 42 -18.64 -50.10 16.71
C THR A 42 -20.16 -50.29 16.77
N GLN A 43 -20.91 -49.67 15.85
CA GLN A 43 -22.36 -49.89 15.70
C GLN A 43 -22.69 -51.30 15.22
N ALA A 44 -21.92 -51.85 14.26
CA ALA A 44 -22.11 -53.23 13.78
C ALA A 44 -21.92 -54.25 14.91
N LEU A 45 -20.85 -54.11 15.70
CA LEU A 45 -20.61 -54.94 16.88
C LEU A 45 -21.76 -54.89 17.89
N THR A 46 -22.39 -53.72 18.03
CA THR A 46 -23.51 -53.55 18.95
C THR A 46 -24.82 -54.12 18.40
N ASN A 47 -25.06 -54.04 17.09
CA ASN A 47 -26.19 -54.71 16.43
C ASN A 47 -26.09 -56.24 16.57
N ASP A 48 -24.88 -56.78 16.52
CA ASP A 48 -24.63 -58.21 16.76
C ASP A 48 -24.99 -58.60 18.21
N VAL A 49 -24.78 -57.74 19.20
CA VAL A 49 -25.21 -58.00 20.60
C VAL A 49 -26.73 -57.99 20.74
N LEU A 50 -27.42 -57.08 20.06
CA LEU A 50 -28.88 -56.97 20.10
C LEU A 50 -29.57 -58.17 19.44
N THR A 51 -28.96 -58.75 18.42
CA THR A 51 -29.50 -59.87 17.63
C THR A 51 -29.07 -61.26 18.16
N ASN A 52 -27.83 -61.44 18.63
CA ASN A 52 -27.28 -62.75 19.00
C ASN A 52 -27.53 -63.19 20.45
N ASN A 53 -28.15 -62.36 21.29
CA ASN A 53 -28.44 -62.71 22.69
C ASN A 53 -29.52 -63.81 22.85
N VAL A 54 -29.93 -64.44 21.76
CA VAL A 54 -30.91 -65.53 21.70
C VAL A 54 -30.30 -66.91 22.03
N LEU A 55 -28.96 -67.08 22.05
CA LEU A 55 -28.36 -68.44 22.07
C LEU A 55 -27.16 -68.69 23.02
N GLY A 56 -26.89 -67.83 24.01
CA GLY A 56 -25.68 -67.97 24.85
C GLY A 56 -25.94 -68.18 26.34
N ASN A 57 -25.76 -69.42 26.81
CA ASN A 57 -25.58 -69.88 28.20
C ASN A 57 -26.84 -70.16 29.03
N GLY A 58 -27.25 -71.44 29.01
CA GLY A 58 -28.04 -72.04 30.07
C GLY A 58 -27.23 -72.11 31.36
N PHE A 59 -27.53 -71.22 32.30
CA PHE A 59 -27.50 -71.48 33.74
C PHE A 59 -28.55 -70.59 34.40
N ASN A 60 -29.77 -71.13 34.46
CA ASN A 60 -30.91 -70.58 35.20
C ASN A 60 -30.69 -70.90 36.67
N ILE A 61 -30.19 -69.96 37.47
CA ILE A 61 -30.38 -69.97 38.92
C ILE A 61 -30.62 -68.53 39.37
N LEU A 62 -31.86 -68.27 39.83
CA LEU A 62 -32.49 -67.01 40.25
C LEU A 62 -33.17 -66.23 39.11
N GLY A 63 -34.50 -66.39 39.05
CA GLY A 63 -35.38 -66.01 37.97
C GLY A 63 -35.52 -64.50 37.76
N ASN A 64 -35.35 -64.10 36.50
CA ASN A 64 -36.13 -63.10 35.77
C ASN A 64 -35.76 -63.22 34.28
N SER A 65 -36.41 -64.13 33.56
CA SER A 65 -36.22 -64.32 32.12
C SER A 65 -36.99 -63.25 31.33
N PHE A 66 -36.35 -62.15 30.95
CA PHE A 66 -36.99 -61.11 30.12
C PHE A 66 -36.48 -61.03 28.66
N PHE A 67 -35.38 -61.69 28.28
CA PHE A 67 -34.81 -61.53 26.93
C PHE A 67 -34.64 -62.87 26.19
N SER A 68 -35.74 -63.47 25.74
CA SER A 68 -35.73 -64.64 24.82
C SER A 68 -36.02 -64.26 23.36
N ARG A 69 -36.29 -62.98 23.08
CA ARG A 69 -36.28 -62.38 21.74
C ARG A 69 -35.23 -61.26 21.75
N GLY A 70 -34.46 -61.12 20.68
CA GLY A 70 -33.48 -60.03 20.54
C GLY A 70 -34.12 -58.68 20.87
N ALA A 71 -33.35 -57.77 21.46
CA ALA A 71 -33.88 -56.49 21.90
C ALA A 71 -34.04 -55.53 20.71
N THR A 72 -35.21 -54.89 20.57
CA THR A 72 -35.47 -53.96 19.47
C THR A 72 -34.83 -52.60 19.78
N PRO A 73 -34.01 -52.03 18.88
CA PRO A 73 -33.43 -50.69 19.06
C PRO A 73 -34.48 -49.64 19.43
N GLY A 74 -34.14 -48.71 20.33
CA GLY A 74 -35.02 -47.63 20.76
C GLY A 74 -36.04 -48.00 21.84
N THR A 75 -36.01 -49.24 22.36
CA THR A 75 -36.93 -49.71 23.43
C THR A 75 -36.23 -49.77 24.79
N LEU A 76 -37.02 -49.74 25.87
CA LEU A 76 -36.51 -49.89 27.25
C LEU A 76 -35.75 -51.21 27.45
N ASP A 77 -36.20 -52.27 26.78
CA ASP A 77 -35.59 -53.60 26.78
C ASP A 77 -34.16 -53.57 26.20
N ALA A 78 -33.96 -52.83 25.10
CA ALA A 78 -32.64 -52.59 24.53
C ALA A 78 -31.78 -51.74 25.47
N ASP A 79 -32.35 -50.71 26.11
CA ASP A 79 -31.61 -49.87 27.07
C ASP A 79 -31.07 -50.70 28.23
N ILE A 80 -31.91 -51.53 28.88
CA ILE A 80 -31.52 -52.39 30.00
C ILE A 80 -30.39 -53.33 29.59
N LEU A 81 -30.54 -53.97 28.41
CA LEU A 81 -29.52 -54.88 27.90
C LEU A 81 -28.19 -54.17 27.64
N LEU A 82 -28.21 -53.06 26.90
CA LEU A 82 -26.99 -52.32 26.55
C LEU A 82 -26.30 -51.74 27.79
N VAL A 83 -27.05 -51.20 28.76
CA VAL A 83 -26.50 -50.74 30.04
C VAL A 83 -25.83 -51.87 30.82
N SER A 84 -26.44 -53.08 30.84
CA SER A 84 -25.80 -54.25 31.47
C SER A 84 -24.47 -54.63 30.80
N LYS A 85 -24.37 -54.42 29.48
CA LYS A 85 -23.13 -54.63 28.71
C LYS A 85 -22.10 -53.53 28.94
N LEU A 86 -22.49 -52.31 29.33
CA LEU A 86 -21.55 -51.25 29.66
C LEU A 86 -20.92 -51.38 31.06
N ALA A 87 -21.53 -52.15 31.97
CA ALA A 87 -21.08 -52.28 33.36
C ALA A 87 -19.59 -52.67 33.53
N PRO A 88 -18.99 -53.57 32.71
CA PRO A 88 -17.58 -53.91 32.81
C PRO A 88 -16.62 -52.75 32.47
N PHE A 89 -17.06 -51.75 31.70
CA PHE A 89 -16.25 -50.57 31.38
C PHE A 89 -16.30 -49.48 32.46
N LYS A 90 -17.07 -49.63 33.54
CA LYS A 90 -17.38 -48.56 34.51
C LYS A 90 -16.14 -47.84 35.10
N ASN A 91 -14.98 -48.51 35.15
CA ASN A 91 -13.73 -47.96 35.68
C ASN A 91 -12.74 -47.49 34.60
N GLU A 92 -13.06 -47.67 33.32
CA GLU A 92 -12.20 -47.31 32.18
C GLU A 92 -12.85 -46.15 31.41
N ASN A 93 -12.51 -44.90 31.73
CA ASN A 93 -13.17 -43.71 31.18
C ASN A 93 -13.33 -43.78 29.64
N PHE A 94 -12.25 -43.85 28.85
CA PHE A 94 -12.39 -43.84 27.39
C PHE A 94 -13.03 -45.11 26.79
N ALA A 95 -12.91 -46.27 27.45
CA ALA A 95 -13.54 -47.50 26.97
C ALA A 95 -15.06 -47.48 27.23
N LEU A 96 -15.48 -46.91 28.35
CA LEU A 96 -16.89 -46.68 28.64
C LEU A 96 -17.50 -45.71 27.63
N GLU A 97 -16.81 -44.60 27.35
CA GLU A 97 -17.28 -43.59 26.39
C GLU A 97 -17.38 -44.18 24.98
N ALA A 98 -16.40 -44.97 24.54
CA ALA A 98 -16.45 -45.70 23.27
C ALA A 98 -17.61 -46.70 23.24
N GLY A 99 -17.85 -47.43 24.33
CA GLY A 99 -18.97 -48.35 24.47
C GLY A 99 -20.33 -47.65 24.41
N VAL A 100 -20.49 -46.52 25.11
CA VAL A 100 -21.72 -45.70 25.09
C VAL A 100 -21.99 -45.20 23.66
N LEU A 101 -20.97 -44.71 22.97
CA LEU A 101 -21.09 -44.26 21.56
C LEU A 101 -21.48 -45.40 20.62
N ALA A 102 -20.93 -46.59 20.82
CA ALA A 102 -21.28 -47.79 20.06
C ALA A 102 -22.76 -48.19 20.22
N CYS A 103 -23.32 -47.91 21.41
CA CYS A 103 -24.72 -48.18 21.76
C CYS A 103 -25.69 -47.06 21.38
N PHE A 104 -25.19 -45.88 21.02
CA PHE A 104 -25.98 -44.66 20.96
C PHE A 104 -27.07 -44.66 19.88
N HIS A 105 -26.86 -45.35 18.76
CA HIS A 105 -27.87 -45.51 17.71
C HIS A 105 -29.03 -46.41 18.13
N ALA A 106 -28.81 -47.28 19.12
CA ALA A 106 -29.78 -48.28 19.56
C ALA A 106 -30.49 -47.94 20.86
N PHE A 107 -30.05 -46.93 21.61
CA PHE A 107 -30.74 -46.45 22.80
C PHE A 107 -32.07 -45.77 22.48
N SER A 108 -33.04 -45.88 23.39
CA SER A 108 -34.18 -44.98 23.46
C SER A 108 -33.74 -43.56 23.85
N HIS A 109 -34.61 -42.56 23.65
CA HIS A 109 -34.32 -41.18 24.05
C HIS A 109 -33.99 -41.05 25.55
N ASN A 110 -34.73 -41.78 26.41
CA ASN A 110 -34.49 -41.78 27.85
C ASN A 110 -33.22 -42.55 28.23
N GLY A 111 -32.94 -43.66 27.54
CA GLY A 111 -31.71 -44.44 27.72
C GLY A 111 -30.46 -43.63 27.40
N ALA A 112 -30.44 -42.97 26.23
CA ALA A 112 -29.34 -42.12 25.80
C ALA A 112 -29.12 -40.93 26.74
N ARG A 113 -30.19 -40.22 27.13
CA ARG A 113 -30.11 -39.11 28.11
C ARG A 113 -29.62 -39.60 29.48
N GLY A 114 -30.01 -40.80 29.89
CA GLY A 114 -29.53 -41.44 31.12
C GLY A 114 -28.02 -41.68 31.09
N GLN A 115 -27.49 -42.19 29.97
CA GLN A 115 -26.04 -42.42 29.82
C GLN A 115 -25.25 -41.11 29.77
N LEU A 116 -25.77 -40.07 29.10
CA LEU A 116 -25.14 -38.75 29.11
C LEU A 116 -25.11 -38.14 30.51
N ARG A 117 -26.17 -38.27 31.31
CA ARG A 117 -26.21 -37.82 32.71
C ARG A 117 -25.27 -38.61 33.61
N GLU A 118 -25.11 -39.91 33.38
CA GLU A 118 -24.14 -40.71 34.14
C GLU A 118 -22.69 -40.35 33.78
N ALA A 119 -22.43 -40.02 32.52
CA ALA A 119 -21.14 -39.46 32.10
C ALA A 119 -20.89 -38.07 32.74
N LEU A 120 -21.91 -37.22 32.80
CA LEU A 120 -21.85 -35.92 33.47
C LEU A 120 -21.48 -36.04 34.95
N ARG A 121 -22.10 -36.98 35.69
CA ARG A 121 -21.83 -37.21 37.12
C ARG A 121 -20.38 -37.53 37.43
N ARG A 122 -19.69 -38.22 36.52
CA ARG A 122 -18.25 -38.52 36.67
C ARG A 122 -17.39 -37.25 36.62
N CYS A 123 -17.90 -36.16 36.06
CA CYS A 123 -17.25 -34.86 36.02
C CYS A 123 -17.70 -33.91 37.15
N GLU A 124 -18.55 -34.34 38.09
CA GLU A 124 -19.03 -33.47 39.19
C GLU A 124 -17.99 -33.28 40.30
N VAL A 125 -17.08 -34.23 40.49
CA VAL A 125 -16.06 -34.18 41.55
C VAL A 125 -14.70 -33.85 40.93
N PRO A 126 -14.11 -32.67 41.23
CA PRO A 126 -12.78 -32.34 40.73
C PRO A 126 -11.71 -33.20 41.40
N GLY A 127 -10.86 -33.81 40.58
CA GLY A 127 -9.71 -34.62 41.02
C GLY A 127 -8.57 -34.56 40.00
N PRO A 128 -7.46 -35.28 40.21
CA PRO A 128 -6.27 -35.24 39.34
C PRO A 128 -6.55 -35.58 37.88
N LEU A 129 -7.59 -36.40 37.62
CA LEU A 129 -8.00 -36.84 36.29
C LEU A 129 -9.18 -36.04 35.71
N PHE A 130 -9.60 -34.96 36.37
CA PHE A 130 -10.81 -34.22 35.99
C PHE A 130 -10.79 -33.75 34.54
N LEU A 131 -9.69 -33.14 34.07
CA LEU A 131 -9.59 -32.65 32.68
C LEU A 131 -9.67 -33.79 31.66
N HIS A 132 -9.16 -34.95 32.01
CA HIS A 132 -9.21 -36.14 31.17
C HIS A 132 -10.65 -36.69 31.08
N GLN A 133 -11.39 -36.70 32.19
CA GLN A 133 -12.81 -37.09 32.22
C GLN A 133 -13.68 -36.06 31.48
N ALA A 134 -13.45 -34.76 31.73
CA ALA A 134 -14.13 -33.67 31.04
C ALA A 134 -13.93 -33.75 29.52
N ARG A 135 -12.71 -34.05 29.07
CA ARG A 135 -12.40 -34.27 27.65
C ARG A 135 -13.20 -35.43 27.06
N ALA A 136 -13.24 -36.58 27.73
CA ALA A 136 -13.98 -37.74 27.27
C ALA A 136 -15.49 -37.45 27.19
N TYR A 137 -16.04 -36.76 28.19
CA TYR A 137 -17.43 -36.32 28.22
C TYR A 137 -17.78 -35.35 27.07
N LEU A 138 -16.92 -34.37 26.80
CA LEU A 138 -17.13 -33.41 25.72
C LEU A 138 -17.09 -34.09 24.34
N GLN A 139 -16.18 -35.03 24.13
CA GLN A 139 -16.13 -35.84 22.90
C GLN A 139 -17.40 -36.69 22.73
N LEU A 140 -17.89 -37.28 23.83
CA LEU A 140 -19.15 -38.03 23.85
C LEU A 140 -20.32 -37.14 23.41
N LEU A 141 -20.46 -35.92 23.93
CA LEU A 141 -21.52 -34.98 23.54
C LEU A 141 -21.46 -34.60 22.05
N ILE A 142 -20.25 -34.35 21.52
CA ILE A 142 -20.06 -33.98 20.12
C ILE A 142 -20.47 -35.13 19.21
N LEU A 143 -19.97 -36.35 19.47
CA LEU A 143 -20.26 -37.52 18.65
C LEU A 143 -21.72 -37.97 18.79
N ALA A 144 -22.31 -37.87 19.98
CA ALA A 144 -23.73 -38.14 20.22
C ALA A 144 -24.63 -37.34 19.28
N SER A 145 -24.37 -36.03 19.13
CA SER A 145 -25.13 -35.16 18.23
C SER A 145 -25.02 -35.57 16.75
N GLY A 146 -23.85 -36.09 16.33
CA GLY A 146 -23.61 -36.57 14.97
C GLY A 146 -24.27 -37.92 14.66
N ILE A 147 -24.54 -38.74 15.68
CA ILE A 147 -25.22 -40.04 15.56
C ILE A 147 -26.73 -39.83 15.51
N ARG A 148 -27.27 -39.03 16.43
CA ARG A 148 -28.70 -38.74 16.57
C ARG A 148 -28.94 -37.31 17.04
N TYR A 149 -29.37 -36.47 16.10
CA TYR A 149 -29.62 -35.03 16.30
C TYR A 149 -30.79 -34.73 17.26
N ASP A 150 -31.67 -35.71 17.52
CA ASP A 150 -32.83 -35.52 18.39
C ASP A 150 -32.52 -35.66 19.89
N PHE A 151 -31.31 -36.12 20.25
CA PHE A 151 -30.92 -36.40 21.63
C PHE A 151 -30.17 -35.26 22.32
N VAL A 152 -29.55 -34.39 21.54
CA VAL A 152 -28.69 -33.31 22.01
C VAL A 152 -29.00 -32.06 21.20
N PRO A 153 -29.40 -30.93 21.82
CA PRO A 153 -29.67 -29.68 21.10
C PRO A 153 -28.45 -29.16 20.32
N ASP A 154 -28.68 -28.50 19.18
CA ASP A 154 -27.65 -28.05 18.25
C ASP A 154 -26.57 -27.14 18.87
N GLU A 155 -26.91 -26.39 19.92
CA GLU A 155 -25.97 -25.50 20.60
C GLU A 155 -24.99 -26.23 21.52
N VAL A 156 -25.35 -27.41 22.03
CA VAL A 156 -24.51 -28.22 22.93
C VAL A 156 -23.21 -28.68 22.26
N PRO A 157 -23.21 -29.31 21.07
CA PRO A 157 -21.96 -29.73 20.42
C PRO A 157 -21.07 -28.53 20.03
N VAL A 158 -21.66 -27.37 19.73
CA VAL A 158 -20.90 -26.13 19.46
C VAL A 158 -20.13 -25.68 20.70
N LEU A 159 -20.80 -25.58 21.84
CA LEU A 159 -20.16 -25.24 23.11
C LEU A 159 -19.18 -26.33 23.56
N ALA A 160 -19.55 -27.60 23.40
CA ALA A 160 -18.70 -28.73 23.77
C ALA A 160 -17.38 -28.74 22.98
N LYS A 161 -17.44 -28.44 21.67
CA LYS A 161 -16.24 -28.32 20.83
C LYS A 161 -15.34 -27.16 21.26
N ALA A 162 -15.93 -26.02 21.65
CA ALA A 162 -15.17 -24.89 22.16
C ALA A 162 -14.47 -25.24 23.50
N LEU A 163 -15.19 -25.88 24.43
CA LEU A 163 -14.64 -26.35 25.69
C LEU A 163 -13.58 -27.44 25.51
N LEU A 164 -13.77 -28.34 24.55
CA LEU A 164 -12.82 -29.40 24.23
C LEU A 164 -11.47 -28.80 23.84
N ASN A 165 -11.47 -27.74 23.05
CA ASN A 165 -10.25 -27.02 22.66
C ASN A 165 -9.57 -26.29 23.84
N VAL A 166 -10.28 -26.05 24.94
CA VAL A 166 -9.73 -25.48 26.18
C VAL A 166 -9.09 -26.55 27.05
N VAL A 167 -9.76 -27.70 27.20
CA VAL A 167 -9.30 -28.77 28.12
C VAL A 167 -8.27 -29.71 27.50
N LYS A 168 -8.14 -29.75 26.18
CA LYS A 168 -7.14 -30.58 25.49
C LYS A 168 -5.72 -30.01 25.67
N GLU A 169 -4.74 -30.90 25.77
CA GLU A 169 -3.33 -30.52 25.61
C GLU A 169 -3.10 -30.05 24.18
N ARG A 170 -2.42 -28.90 24.02
CA ARG A 170 -2.33 -28.20 22.74
C ARG A 170 -0.94 -28.34 22.15
N GLU A 171 -0.89 -28.59 20.85
CA GLU A 171 0.33 -28.43 20.07
C GLU A 171 0.65 -26.93 19.90
N PRO A 172 1.94 -26.55 19.78
CA PRO A 172 2.35 -25.14 19.68
C PRO A 172 1.74 -24.38 18.50
N GLU A 173 1.39 -25.09 17.41
CA GLU A 173 0.93 -24.51 16.15
C GLU A 173 -0.59 -24.20 16.14
N GLU A 174 -1.36 -24.73 17.09
CA GLU A 174 -2.80 -24.55 17.08
C GLU A 174 -3.26 -23.15 17.59
N PRO A 175 -4.28 -22.53 16.96
CA PRO A 175 -4.74 -21.19 17.33
C PRO A 175 -5.46 -21.16 18.69
N PHE A 176 -5.00 -20.34 19.63
CA PHE A 176 -5.84 -19.63 20.61
C PHE A 176 -7.32 -20.09 20.85
N PRO A 177 -7.74 -20.99 21.77
CA PRO A 177 -9.17 -21.32 21.92
C PRO A 177 -10.01 -20.07 22.27
N ALA A 178 -10.86 -19.65 21.33
CA ALA A 178 -11.79 -18.53 21.49
C ALA A 178 -13.14 -19.04 22.02
N ILE A 179 -13.35 -18.97 23.34
CA ILE A 179 -14.57 -19.51 23.97
C ILE A 179 -15.63 -18.44 24.31
N MET A 180 -15.26 -17.16 24.34
CA MET A 180 -16.11 -16.08 24.87
C MET A 180 -17.48 -15.98 24.20
N GLY A 181 -17.52 -16.03 22.86
CA GLY A 181 -18.78 -16.01 22.11
C GLY A 181 -19.64 -17.26 22.33
N HIS A 182 -19.06 -18.38 22.74
CA HIS A 182 -19.80 -19.62 23.00
C HIS A 182 -20.43 -19.65 24.41
N LEU A 183 -19.89 -18.90 25.37
CA LEU A 183 -20.41 -18.87 26.73
C LEU A 183 -21.83 -18.27 26.83
N GLN A 184 -22.31 -17.55 25.80
CA GLN A 184 -23.68 -17.01 25.74
C GLN A 184 -24.76 -18.11 25.75
N HIS A 185 -24.38 -19.35 25.42
CA HIS A 185 -25.27 -20.49 25.42
C HIS A 185 -25.46 -21.06 26.84
N VAL A 186 -24.51 -20.85 27.75
CA VAL A 186 -24.56 -21.40 29.11
C VAL A 186 -25.68 -20.74 29.92
N GLY A 187 -26.40 -21.54 30.70
CA GLY A 187 -27.54 -21.09 31.52
C GLY A 187 -28.88 -21.05 30.78
N LYS A 188 -28.92 -21.49 29.51
CA LYS A 188 -30.18 -21.84 28.84
C LYS A 188 -30.68 -23.19 29.35
N GLU A 189 -31.97 -23.32 29.63
CA GLU A 189 -32.58 -24.56 30.15
C GLU A 189 -32.26 -25.78 29.27
N SER A 190 -32.27 -25.62 27.94
CA SER A 190 -31.96 -26.70 26.99
C SER A 190 -30.51 -27.20 27.06
N ILE A 191 -29.60 -26.41 27.62
CA ILE A 191 -28.16 -26.69 27.66
C ILE A 191 -27.73 -27.11 29.05
N ASP A 192 -28.38 -26.60 30.10
CA ASP A 192 -28.02 -26.83 31.49
C ASP A 192 -28.08 -28.33 31.88
N ASP A 193 -28.96 -29.10 31.22
CA ASP A 193 -29.04 -30.57 31.34
C ASP A 193 -27.76 -31.32 30.90
N TYR A 194 -26.92 -30.70 30.07
CA TYR A 194 -25.73 -31.32 29.45
C TYR A 194 -24.44 -30.61 29.85
N LEU A 195 -24.42 -29.29 29.83
CA LEU A 195 -23.27 -28.45 30.17
C LEU A 195 -23.69 -27.39 31.20
N PRO A 196 -23.92 -27.82 32.45
CA PRO A 196 -24.36 -26.91 33.50
C PRO A 196 -23.28 -25.88 33.85
N LEU A 197 -23.72 -24.72 34.34
CA LEU A 197 -22.86 -23.58 34.66
C LEU A 197 -21.63 -23.97 35.51
N TYR A 198 -21.84 -24.75 36.58
CA TYR A 198 -20.79 -25.16 37.51
C TYR A 198 -19.72 -26.04 36.85
N LEU A 199 -20.11 -26.91 35.91
CA LEU A 199 -19.17 -27.79 35.22
C LEU A 199 -18.29 -26.98 34.26
N VAL A 200 -18.90 -26.06 33.52
CA VAL A 200 -18.17 -25.15 32.63
C VAL A 200 -17.17 -24.31 33.42
N GLU A 201 -17.57 -23.79 34.58
CA GLU A 201 -16.67 -23.10 35.51
C GLU A 201 -15.49 -23.98 35.94
N MET A 202 -15.74 -25.22 36.39
CA MET A 202 -14.68 -26.15 36.80
C MET A 202 -13.72 -26.47 35.65
N MET A 203 -14.22 -26.68 34.43
CA MET A 203 -13.40 -26.90 33.24
C MET A 203 -12.45 -25.72 32.98
N LEU A 204 -12.96 -24.50 33.01
CA LEU A 204 -12.16 -23.28 32.78
C LEU A 204 -11.11 -23.07 33.88
N CYS A 205 -11.48 -23.29 35.15
CA CYS A 205 -10.58 -23.17 36.30
C CYS A 205 -9.45 -24.21 36.25
N ASN A 206 -9.79 -25.50 36.11
CA ASN A 206 -8.79 -26.57 36.10
C ASN A 206 -7.87 -26.51 34.86
N ALA A 207 -8.38 -26.03 33.72
CA ALA A 207 -7.56 -25.81 32.53
C ALA A 207 -6.61 -24.59 32.64
N ASN A 208 -6.73 -23.81 33.73
CA ASN A 208 -6.07 -22.52 33.93
C ASN A 208 -6.29 -21.55 32.75
N TYR A 209 -7.50 -21.55 32.19
CA TYR A 209 -7.78 -20.86 30.93
C TYR A 209 -7.56 -19.35 31.04
N LYS A 210 -8.03 -18.73 32.13
CA LYS A 210 -7.88 -17.28 32.37
C LYS A 210 -6.44 -16.80 32.30
N GLU A 211 -5.54 -17.54 32.93
CA GLU A 211 -4.12 -17.17 33.01
C GLU A 211 -3.43 -17.38 31.67
N LYS A 212 -3.71 -18.49 30.99
CA LYS A 212 -3.24 -18.74 29.62
C LYS A 212 -3.75 -17.67 28.65
N LEU A 213 -5.01 -17.26 28.78
CA LEU A 213 -5.59 -16.17 27.99
C LEU A 213 -4.94 -14.83 28.33
N ARG A 214 -4.64 -14.55 29.61
CA ARG A 214 -3.92 -13.33 30.03
C ARG A 214 -2.55 -13.22 29.36
N ILE A 215 -1.78 -14.32 29.36
CA ILE A 215 -0.48 -14.40 28.70
C ILE A 215 -0.64 -14.16 27.20
N LYS A 216 -1.59 -14.85 26.54
CA LYS A 216 -1.80 -14.71 25.09
C LYS A 216 -2.29 -13.32 24.68
N LEU A 217 -3.23 -12.73 25.43
CA LEU A 217 -3.69 -11.37 25.17
C LEU A 217 -2.57 -10.34 25.37
N ASN A 218 -1.68 -10.55 26.34
CA ASN A 218 -0.54 -9.67 26.53
C ASN A 218 0.47 -9.79 25.38
N GLU A 219 0.76 -11.00 24.89
CA GLU A 219 1.59 -11.24 23.69
C GLU A 219 1.02 -10.54 22.45
N LEU A 220 -0.28 -10.73 22.18
CA LEU A 220 -0.98 -10.09 21.05
C LEU A 220 -1.01 -8.56 21.19
N ARG A 221 -1.19 -8.05 22.42
CA ARG A 221 -1.11 -6.61 22.70
C ARG A 221 0.29 -6.08 22.41
N THR A 222 1.35 -6.71 22.91
CA THR A 222 2.73 -6.25 22.69
C THR A 222 3.14 -6.25 21.22
N SER A 223 2.55 -7.14 20.42
CA SER A 223 2.77 -7.23 18.97
C SER A 223 1.76 -6.42 18.14
N CYS A 224 0.85 -5.67 18.79
CA CYS A 224 -0.23 -4.90 18.15
C CYS A 224 -1.14 -5.73 17.23
N GLN A 225 -1.31 -7.02 17.52
CA GLN A 225 -2.21 -7.93 16.80
C GLN A 225 -3.63 -7.81 17.36
N TRP A 226 -4.22 -6.64 17.16
CA TRP A 226 -5.51 -6.29 17.75
C TRP A 226 -6.67 -7.10 17.19
N HIS A 227 -6.62 -7.51 15.91
CA HIS A 227 -7.68 -8.35 15.34
C HIS A 227 -7.67 -9.75 15.98
N SER A 228 -6.50 -10.38 16.06
CA SER A 228 -6.33 -11.65 16.76
C SER A 228 -6.75 -11.56 18.24
N ALA A 229 -6.40 -10.47 18.94
CA ALA A 229 -6.85 -10.25 20.32
C ALA A 229 -8.37 -10.10 20.43
N TYR A 230 -8.98 -9.33 19.52
CA TYR A 230 -10.42 -9.11 19.47
C TYR A 230 -11.19 -10.42 19.28
N GLN A 231 -10.72 -11.32 18.40
CA GLN A 231 -11.34 -12.62 18.19
C GLN A 231 -11.42 -13.48 19.47
N LEU A 232 -10.44 -13.38 20.36
CA LEU A 232 -10.43 -14.14 21.62
C LEU A 232 -11.43 -13.60 22.65
N VAL A 233 -11.68 -12.30 22.65
CA VAL A 233 -12.57 -11.63 23.61
C VAL A 233 -13.95 -11.30 23.04
N ALA A 234 -14.14 -11.50 21.74
CA ALA A 234 -15.38 -11.26 21.03
C ALA A 234 -16.52 -12.05 21.70
N GLY A 235 -17.62 -11.34 21.97
CA GLY A 235 -18.81 -11.88 22.62
C GLY A 235 -18.84 -11.76 24.14
N ALA A 236 -17.75 -11.35 24.80
CA ALA A 236 -17.76 -11.09 26.24
C ALA A 236 -18.85 -10.09 26.68
N LYS A 237 -19.12 -9.08 25.85
CA LYS A 237 -20.20 -8.11 26.07
C LYS A 237 -21.60 -8.74 26.06
N GLN A 238 -21.84 -9.76 25.25
CA GLN A 238 -23.13 -10.46 25.21
C GLN A 238 -23.31 -11.29 26.48
N VAL A 239 -22.27 -12.02 26.88
CA VAL A 239 -22.25 -12.82 28.11
C VAL A 239 -22.45 -11.98 29.37
N ALA A 240 -21.89 -10.75 29.40
CA ALA A 240 -22.02 -9.85 30.55
C ALA A 240 -23.47 -9.47 30.89
N ASN A 241 -24.40 -9.62 29.94
CA ASN A 241 -25.83 -9.30 30.11
C ASN A 241 -26.70 -10.54 30.33
N LEU A 242 -26.10 -11.72 30.49
CA LEU A 242 -26.80 -13.00 30.61
C LEU A 242 -26.56 -13.64 32.00
N PRO A 243 -27.33 -14.69 32.37
CA PRO A 243 -27.09 -15.44 33.60
C PRO A 243 -25.64 -15.96 33.73
N ALA A 244 -25.01 -16.30 32.61
CA ALA A 244 -23.62 -16.74 32.54
C ALA A 244 -22.56 -15.65 32.81
N LYS A 245 -22.93 -14.42 33.19
CA LYS A 245 -21.99 -13.32 33.46
C LYS A 245 -20.88 -13.67 34.46
N ASP A 246 -21.17 -14.55 35.42
CA ASP A 246 -20.20 -14.92 36.44
C ASP A 246 -19.08 -15.81 35.88
N LEU A 247 -19.30 -16.51 34.75
CA LEU A 247 -18.23 -17.22 34.03
C LEU A 247 -17.13 -16.29 33.55
N LEU A 248 -17.43 -15.00 33.28
CA LEU A 248 -16.42 -14.04 32.86
C LEU A 248 -15.35 -13.84 33.94
N ARG A 249 -15.63 -14.12 35.22
CA ARG A 249 -14.64 -14.06 36.30
C ARG A 249 -13.56 -15.13 36.16
N TYR A 250 -13.93 -16.28 35.58
CA TYR A 250 -13.11 -17.47 35.40
C TYR A 250 -12.53 -17.60 33.99
N ALA A 251 -13.13 -16.93 33.02
CA ALA A 251 -12.68 -16.97 31.63
C ALA A 251 -11.83 -15.74 31.26
N LEU A 252 -12.24 -14.53 31.66
CA LEU A 252 -11.73 -13.28 31.08
C LEU A 252 -10.87 -12.50 32.10
N PRO A 253 -9.54 -12.40 31.90
CA PRO A 253 -8.71 -11.49 32.68
C PRO A 253 -9.03 -10.03 32.34
N ASP A 254 -8.75 -9.10 33.26
CA ASP A 254 -8.88 -7.65 33.05
C ASP A 254 -10.19 -7.22 32.36
N ARG A 255 -11.30 -7.86 32.74
CA ARG A 255 -12.63 -7.73 32.08
C ARG A 255 -13.10 -6.30 31.86
N GLY A 256 -12.68 -5.36 32.72
CA GLY A 256 -13.01 -3.94 32.61
C GLY A 256 -12.41 -3.26 31.36
N TRP A 257 -11.38 -3.84 30.75
CA TRP A 257 -10.78 -3.35 29.51
C TRP A 257 -11.46 -3.95 28.29
N TRP A 258 -11.63 -5.28 28.29
CA TRP A 258 -12.04 -6.04 27.12
C TRP A 258 -13.54 -6.01 26.84
N ILE A 259 -14.39 -5.99 27.87
CA ILE A 259 -15.86 -5.94 27.70
C ILE A 259 -16.34 -4.66 26.99
N PRO A 260 -15.92 -3.45 27.39
CA PRO A 260 -16.38 -2.23 26.73
C PRO A 260 -15.74 -1.99 25.35
N TRP A 261 -14.62 -2.67 25.05
CA TRP A 261 -13.83 -2.46 23.84
C TRP A 261 -14.63 -2.74 22.57
N GLN A 262 -14.70 -1.76 21.68
CA GLN A 262 -15.43 -1.81 20.40
C GLN A 262 -14.58 -1.16 19.30
N PRO A 263 -13.57 -1.87 18.78
CA PRO A 263 -12.75 -1.40 17.67
C PRO A 263 -13.49 -1.50 16.33
N SER A 264 -13.00 -0.80 15.31
CA SER A 264 -13.35 -1.11 13.92
C SER A 264 -12.66 -2.42 13.52
N VAL A 265 -13.45 -3.48 13.35
CA VAL A 265 -12.96 -4.83 13.03
C VAL A 265 -12.25 -4.86 11.68
N GLU A 266 -12.79 -4.14 10.69
CA GLU A 266 -12.22 -4.03 9.35
C GLU A 266 -10.84 -3.37 9.39
N ARG A 267 -10.70 -2.27 10.14
CA ARG A 267 -9.43 -1.56 10.30
C ARG A 267 -8.35 -2.44 10.92
N ILE A 268 -8.62 -3.02 12.10
CA ILE A 268 -7.63 -3.83 12.82
C ILE A 268 -7.25 -5.08 12.03
N ARG A 269 -8.17 -5.63 11.23
CA ARG A 269 -7.90 -6.75 10.32
C ARG A 269 -6.97 -6.33 9.19
N GLU A 270 -7.26 -5.22 8.51
CA GLU A 270 -6.40 -4.70 7.43
C GLU A 270 -5.00 -4.36 7.93
N TRP A 271 -4.89 -3.80 9.14
CA TRP A 271 -3.60 -3.49 9.76
C TRP A 271 -2.78 -4.76 10.01
N GLU A 272 -3.38 -5.80 10.58
CA GLU A 272 -2.67 -7.04 10.88
C GLU A 272 -2.23 -7.79 9.60
N ILE A 273 -3.02 -7.68 8.52
CA ILE A 273 -2.69 -8.28 7.21
C ILE A 273 -1.60 -7.50 6.47
N ARG A 274 -1.67 -6.17 6.45
CA ARG A 274 -0.80 -5.35 5.58
C ARG A 274 0.49 -4.91 6.23
N LEU A 275 0.55 -4.80 7.56
CA LEU A 275 1.71 -4.28 8.25
C LEU A 275 2.76 -5.36 8.50
N SER A 276 3.98 -5.09 8.02
CA SER A 276 5.17 -5.79 8.45
C SER A 276 5.38 -5.65 9.97
N GLU A 277 6.09 -6.58 10.59
CA GLU A 277 6.43 -6.51 12.01
C GLU A 277 7.18 -5.21 12.35
N LYS A 278 8.11 -4.80 11.47
CA LYS A 278 8.87 -3.56 11.59
C LYS A 278 7.96 -2.33 11.59
N ASP A 279 6.98 -2.27 10.69
CA ASP A 279 6.07 -1.13 10.62
C ASP A 279 5.07 -1.12 11.77
N ARG A 280 4.61 -2.30 12.24
CA ARG A 280 3.83 -2.41 13.48
C ARG A 280 4.58 -1.83 14.67
N TYR A 281 5.85 -2.20 14.85
CA TYR A 281 6.68 -1.64 15.91
C TYR A 281 6.80 -0.11 15.83
N ARG A 282 6.99 0.44 14.62
CA ARG A 282 7.09 1.90 14.42
C ARG A 282 5.78 2.63 14.69
N LEU A 283 4.64 1.97 14.48
CA LEU A 283 3.30 2.53 14.65
C LEU A 283 2.66 2.20 16.00
N VAL A 284 3.34 1.47 16.90
CA VAL A 284 2.79 0.95 18.18
C VAL A 284 1.93 1.98 18.93
N LEU A 285 2.42 3.23 19.10
CA LEU A 285 1.72 4.29 19.83
C LEU A 285 0.38 4.69 19.21
N VAL A 286 0.26 4.54 17.90
CA VAL A 286 -0.92 4.87 17.12
C VAL A 286 -1.86 3.67 17.03
N LEU A 287 -1.32 2.46 16.84
CA LEU A 287 -2.13 1.24 16.80
C LEU A 287 -2.80 0.98 18.16
N ASP A 288 -2.11 1.27 19.27
CA ASP A 288 -2.65 1.17 20.63
C ASP A 288 -3.91 2.02 20.86
N LEU A 289 -4.10 3.10 20.09
CA LEU A 289 -5.27 3.98 20.20
C LEU A 289 -6.59 3.27 19.81
N GLU A 290 -6.51 2.25 18.97
CA GLU A 290 -7.64 1.36 18.61
C GLU A 290 -7.79 0.18 19.59
N GLY A 291 -6.83 0.00 20.51
CA GLY A 291 -6.87 -1.01 21.56
C GLY A 291 -7.89 -0.69 22.67
N PRO A 292 -8.07 -1.63 23.63
CA PRO A 292 -8.99 -1.46 24.74
C PRO A 292 -8.52 -0.37 25.71
N ASP A 293 -9.47 0.17 26.47
CA ASP A 293 -9.18 1.17 27.50
C ASP A 293 -8.46 0.55 28.71
N THR A 294 -7.13 0.48 28.62
CA THR A 294 -6.26 -0.02 29.68
C THR A 294 -6.19 0.89 30.91
N LYS A 295 -6.76 2.11 30.86
CA LYS A 295 -6.80 3.03 32.00
C LYS A 295 -7.98 2.79 32.94
N GLY A 296 -8.86 1.85 32.60
CA GLY A 296 -9.97 1.45 33.46
C GLY A 296 -11.12 2.47 33.55
N GLN A 297 -11.17 3.45 32.64
CA GLN A 297 -12.31 4.37 32.51
C GLN A 297 -13.50 3.74 31.78
N GLN A 298 -13.35 2.48 31.34
CA GLN A 298 -14.34 1.69 30.63
C GLN A 298 -14.83 2.35 29.34
N ARG A 299 -13.96 3.14 28.68
CA ARG A 299 -14.25 3.70 27.36
C ARG A 299 -14.14 2.60 26.28
N ARG A 300 -14.80 2.85 25.15
CA ARG A 300 -14.84 1.89 24.03
C ARG A 300 -13.47 1.67 23.37
N LEU A 301 -12.61 2.67 23.39
CA LEU A 301 -11.29 2.66 22.77
C LEU A 301 -10.36 3.52 23.60
N LEU A 302 -9.06 3.18 23.59
CA LEU A 302 -8.05 3.93 24.33
C LEU A 302 -8.06 5.42 23.94
N ARG A 303 -8.21 5.74 22.65
CA ARG A 303 -8.27 7.15 22.19
C ARG A 303 -9.37 8.00 22.81
N HIS A 304 -10.43 7.39 23.33
CA HIS A 304 -11.55 8.10 23.96
C HIS A 304 -11.37 8.30 25.48
N SER A 305 -10.47 7.55 26.11
CA SER A 305 -10.12 7.70 27.52
C SER A 305 -8.84 8.50 27.72
N CYS A 306 -7.87 8.36 26.84
CA CYS A 306 -6.61 9.09 26.86
C CYS A 306 -6.03 9.18 25.45
N CYS A 307 -5.43 10.31 25.09
CA CYS A 307 -4.65 10.45 23.85
C CYS A 307 -3.34 9.62 23.85
N GLY A 308 -3.23 8.61 24.71
CA GLY A 308 -2.02 7.82 24.91
C GLY A 308 -0.83 8.70 25.33
N LYS A 309 0.28 8.56 24.60
CA LYS A 309 1.50 9.39 24.77
C LYS A 309 1.47 10.68 23.95
N PHE A 310 0.45 10.91 23.13
CA PHE A 310 0.37 12.14 22.35
C PHE A 310 0.03 13.29 23.30
N THR A 311 0.90 14.29 23.32
CA THR A 311 0.59 15.53 24.01
C THR A 311 -0.28 16.35 23.07
N LEU A 312 -1.57 16.45 23.38
CA LEU A 312 -2.44 17.43 22.74
C LEU A 312 -2.06 18.80 23.29
N THR A 313 -1.76 19.76 22.42
CA THR A 313 -1.54 21.15 22.83
C THR A 313 -2.74 21.64 23.64
N ASN A 314 -2.47 22.45 24.67
CA ASN A 314 -3.37 22.76 25.80
C ASN A 314 -4.73 23.39 25.42
N ASP A 315 -4.93 23.82 24.18
CA ASP A 315 -6.23 24.25 23.69
C ASP A 315 -6.96 23.02 23.16
N ALA A 316 -8.06 22.62 23.82
CA ALA A 316 -8.93 21.54 23.35
C ALA A 316 -9.27 21.77 21.87
N LEU A 317 -8.56 21.08 20.97
CA LEU A 317 -8.64 21.34 19.54
C LEU A 317 -10.06 21.06 19.09
N LEU A 318 -10.78 22.14 18.74
CA LEU A 318 -12.14 22.05 18.23
C LEU A 318 -12.16 21.11 17.02
N ALA A 319 -13.25 20.35 16.89
CA ALA A 319 -13.45 19.49 15.74
C ALA A 319 -13.42 20.33 14.45
N LYS A 320 -12.53 19.97 13.52
CA LYS A 320 -12.48 20.59 12.19
C LYS A 320 -13.34 19.75 11.25
N ASN A 321 -14.28 20.38 10.54
CA ASN A 321 -15.23 19.69 9.66
C ASN A 321 -16.01 18.56 10.35
N GLY A 322 -16.32 18.72 11.64
CA GLY A 322 -17.04 17.72 12.44
C GLY A 322 -16.22 16.48 12.82
N ARG A 323 -14.91 16.45 12.55
CA ARG A 323 -14.02 15.34 12.94
C ARG A 323 -13.07 15.77 14.06
N TYR A 324 -12.86 14.87 15.01
CA TYR A 324 -11.82 15.04 16.01
C TYR A 324 -10.45 14.70 15.42
N ILE A 325 -9.40 15.32 15.96
CA ILE A 325 -8.04 15.18 15.43
C ILE A 325 -7.55 13.72 15.50
N MET A 326 -7.93 12.98 16.54
CA MET A 326 -7.56 11.56 16.67
C MET A 326 -8.21 10.67 15.60
N ASP A 327 -9.47 10.93 15.25
CA ASP A 327 -10.12 10.18 14.16
C ASP A 327 -9.51 10.52 12.79
N SER A 328 -9.06 11.77 12.63
CA SER A 328 -8.32 12.20 11.44
C SER A 328 -6.94 11.53 11.36
N LEU A 329 -6.23 11.43 12.48
CA LEU A 329 -4.98 10.63 12.57
C LEU A 329 -5.23 9.18 12.16
N MET A 330 -6.29 8.53 12.64
CA MET A 330 -6.62 7.16 12.25
C MET A 330 -6.87 7.03 10.75
N THR A 331 -7.60 7.99 10.17
CA THR A 331 -7.87 8.02 8.73
C THR A 331 -6.58 8.16 7.91
N VAL A 332 -5.68 9.03 8.35
CA VAL A 332 -4.36 9.24 7.72
C VAL A 332 -3.50 7.99 7.80
N VAL A 333 -3.52 7.30 8.95
CA VAL A 333 -2.80 6.03 9.16
C VAL A 333 -3.34 4.95 8.23
N ASP A 334 -4.66 4.78 8.14
CA ASP A 334 -5.30 3.85 7.21
C ASP A 334 -4.83 4.09 5.77
N ARG A 335 -4.81 5.36 5.33
CA ARG A 335 -4.31 5.75 4.00
C ARG A 335 -2.82 5.47 3.83
N ALA A 336 -2.00 5.76 4.83
CA ALA A 336 -0.55 5.55 4.76
C ALA A 336 -0.19 4.06 4.70
N ILE A 337 -0.93 3.20 5.41
CA ILE A 337 -0.74 1.74 5.35
C ILE A 337 -0.99 1.23 3.94
N VAL A 338 -2.01 1.74 3.26
CA VAL A 338 -2.30 1.39 1.85
C VAL A 338 -1.18 1.87 0.92
N ARG A 339 -0.55 3.02 1.21
CA ARG A 339 0.56 3.57 0.40
C ARG A 339 1.90 2.87 0.62
N GLY A 340 2.15 2.35 1.82
CA GLY A 340 3.35 1.57 2.16
C GLY A 340 4.32 2.26 3.13
N SER A 341 5.51 1.68 3.30
CA SER A 341 6.44 2.01 4.40
C SER A 341 6.98 3.44 4.39
N GLU A 342 7.07 4.09 3.22
CA GLU A 342 7.51 5.50 3.12
C GLU A 342 6.48 6.47 3.72
N ALA A 343 5.20 6.23 3.41
CA ALA A 343 4.08 6.98 3.97
C ALA A 343 3.94 6.77 5.48
N ILE A 344 4.09 5.51 5.93
CA ILE A 344 4.21 5.20 7.36
C ILE A 344 5.40 5.96 7.97
N GLY A 345 6.51 6.04 7.25
CA GLY A 345 7.68 6.77 7.66
C GLY A 345 7.47 8.25 7.87
N LEU A 346 6.61 8.89 7.08
CA LEU A 346 6.21 10.27 7.25
C LEU A 346 5.43 10.47 8.55
N ILE A 347 4.42 9.64 8.82
CA ILE A 347 3.63 9.68 10.07
C ILE A 347 4.54 9.51 11.28
N VAL A 348 5.49 8.57 11.21
CA VAL A 348 6.45 8.32 12.28
C VAL A 348 7.30 9.56 12.57
N THR A 349 7.80 10.21 11.52
CA THR A 349 8.64 11.41 11.63
C THR A 349 7.86 12.60 12.19
N MET A 350 6.66 12.85 11.68
CA MET A 350 5.92 14.07 11.96
C MET A 350 5.07 14.00 13.24
N CYS A 351 4.50 12.83 13.57
CA CYS A 351 3.59 12.69 14.72
C CYS A 351 4.19 11.84 15.85
N ILE A 352 4.70 10.65 15.53
CA ILE A 352 5.01 9.63 16.55
C ILE A 352 6.30 9.96 17.30
N LYS A 353 7.39 10.27 16.59
CA LYS A 353 8.68 10.61 17.22
C LYS A 353 8.60 11.90 18.05
N PRO A 354 7.99 13.00 17.56
CA PRO A 354 7.84 14.21 18.36
C PRO A 354 6.80 14.07 19.47
N GLN A 355 5.94 13.04 19.41
CA GLN A 355 4.78 12.84 20.30
C GLN A 355 3.84 14.06 20.35
N ARG A 356 3.76 14.79 19.23
CA ARG A 356 2.94 15.98 19.05
C ARG A 356 1.94 15.75 17.94
N LEU A 357 0.72 16.21 18.16
CA LEU A 357 -0.38 16.09 17.21
C LEU A 357 -1.16 17.40 17.15
N ASP A 358 -1.13 18.05 15.99
CA ASP A 358 -1.90 19.26 15.69
C ASP A 358 -2.52 19.17 14.28
N TRP A 359 -3.51 20.03 14.01
CA TRP A 359 -4.23 20.02 12.73
C TRP A 359 -3.30 20.30 11.54
N LYS A 360 -2.30 21.16 11.72
CA LYS A 360 -1.32 21.49 10.67
C LYS A 360 -0.51 20.27 10.26
N THR A 361 -0.14 19.43 11.22
CA THR A 361 0.60 18.19 11.00
C THR A 361 -0.26 17.17 10.26
N ILE A 362 -1.53 17.01 10.65
CA ILE A 362 -2.46 16.13 9.95
C ILE A 362 -2.66 16.58 8.50
N GLU A 363 -2.90 17.87 8.27
CA GLU A 363 -3.08 18.43 6.92
C GLU A 363 -1.86 18.21 6.04
N ARG A 364 -0.65 18.37 6.58
CA ARG A 364 0.61 18.07 5.86
C ARG A 364 0.69 16.63 5.42
N ILE A 365 0.35 15.69 6.30
CA ILE A 365 0.39 14.28 5.96
C ILE A 365 -0.70 13.96 4.94
N GLU A 366 -1.91 14.47 5.10
CA GLU A 366 -3.00 14.29 4.13
C GLU A 366 -2.60 14.77 2.73
N ALA A 367 -2.06 15.98 2.62
CA ALA A 367 -1.61 16.55 1.36
C ALA A 367 -0.45 15.73 0.74
N ALA A 368 0.47 15.24 1.56
CA ALA A 368 1.55 14.35 1.11
C ALA A 368 1.01 13.01 0.59
N LEU A 369 -0.01 12.43 1.23
CA LEU A 369 -0.62 11.15 0.81
C LEU A 369 -1.48 11.26 -0.45
N GLU A 370 -1.87 12.48 -0.83
CA GLU A 370 -2.54 12.79 -2.10
C GLU A 370 -1.59 12.82 -3.30
N LEU A 371 -0.28 12.91 -3.05
CA LEU A 371 0.71 12.82 -4.11
C LEU A 371 0.61 11.47 -4.81
N ARG A 372 0.67 11.51 -6.15
CA ARG A 372 0.71 10.30 -6.98
C ARG A 372 2.07 9.62 -6.95
N SER A 373 3.13 10.37 -6.66
CA SER A 373 4.51 9.88 -6.63
C SER A 373 4.96 9.51 -5.22
N LEU A 374 5.49 8.29 -5.05
CA LEU A 374 6.12 7.84 -3.81
C LEU A 374 7.42 8.61 -3.51
N ASP A 375 8.12 9.07 -4.56
CA ASP A 375 9.35 9.85 -4.39
C ASP A 375 9.08 11.21 -3.73
N GLY A 376 7.91 11.81 -4.00
CA GLY A 376 7.48 13.02 -3.32
C GLY A 376 7.28 12.82 -1.82
N ILE A 377 6.64 11.71 -1.43
CA ILE A 377 6.47 11.35 0.00
C ILE A 377 7.83 11.12 0.66
N ARG A 378 8.75 10.45 -0.04
CA ARG A 378 10.12 10.21 0.44
C ARG A 378 10.89 11.52 0.62
N ALA A 379 10.77 12.45 -0.34
CA ALA A 379 11.41 13.76 -0.26
C ALA A 379 10.92 14.58 0.94
N LEU A 380 9.60 14.60 1.18
CA LEU A 380 9.02 15.30 2.33
C LEU A 380 9.46 14.69 3.66
N ASN A 381 9.47 13.35 3.74
CA ASN A 381 9.94 12.64 4.92
C ASN A 381 11.44 12.88 5.18
N ALA A 382 12.27 12.95 4.14
CA ALA A 382 13.68 13.26 4.26
C ALA A 382 13.92 14.69 4.77
N TYR A 383 13.16 15.66 4.23
CA TYR A 383 13.20 17.05 4.70
C TYR A 383 12.83 17.16 6.18
N GLU A 384 11.71 16.55 6.60
CA GLU A 384 11.26 16.57 8.00
C GLU A 384 12.22 15.83 8.97
N ARG A 385 12.94 14.80 8.51
CA ARG A 385 13.93 14.07 9.34
C ARG A 385 15.26 14.81 9.48
N GLY A 386 15.72 15.44 8.40
CA GLY A 386 17.13 15.77 8.20
C GLY A 386 17.46 17.26 8.24
N PHE A 387 16.48 18.15 8.12
CA PHE A 387 16.77 19.57 7.89
C PHE A 387 17.61 20.24 8.99
N GLU A 388 17.44 19.85 10.26
CA GLU A 388 18.22 20.44 11.38
C GLU A 388 19.43 19.60 11.81
N LYS A 389 19.41 18.28 11.61
CA LYS A 389 20.39 17.35 12.19
C LYS A 389 21.27 16.63 11.16
N GLY A 390 20.93 16.68 9.88
CA GLY A 390 21.69 16.06 8.81
C GLY A 390 23.00 16.81 8.53
N ASP A 391 23.94 16.13 7.87
CA ASP A 391 25.10 16.81 7.31
C ASP A 391 24.68 17.77 6.18
N LEU A 392 25.59 18.63 5.75
CA LEU A 392 25.29 19.61 4.71
C LEU A 392 24.87 18.95 3.38
N SER A 393 25.41 17.77 3.06
CA SER A 393 25.06 17.06 1.83
C SER A 393 23.63 16.51 1.87
N GLU A 394 23.22 15.92 2.99
CA GLU A 394 21.87 15.46 3.25
C GLU A 394 20.87 16.61 3.24
N LYS A 395 21.21 17.75 3.86
CA LYS A 395 20.38 18.96 3.83
C LYS A 395 20.16 19.47 2.41
N VAL A 396 21.23 19.54 1.60
CA VAL A 396 21.15 19.96 0.19
C VAL A 396 20.25 19.02 -0.62
N GLN A 397 20.45 17.71 -0.51
CA GLN A 397 19.64 16.72 -1.22
C GLN A 397 18.17 16.75 -0.79
N ALA A 398 17.90 16.82 0.51
CA ALA A 398 16.55 16.87 1.06
C ALA A 398 15.82 18.14 0.62
N CYS A 399 16.47 19.31 0.68
CA CYS A 399 15.89 20.58 0.21
C CYS A 399 15.61 20.55 -1.30
N THR A 400 16.55 20.03 -2.10
CA THR A 400 16.39 19.93 -3.56
C THR A 400 15.18 19.08 -3.92
N ALA A 401 15.09 17.88 -3.33
CA ALA A 401 13.98 16.95 -3.60
C ALA A 401 12.63 17.51 -3.12
N MET A 402 12.61 18.16 -1.96
CA MET A 402 11.41 18.80 -1.40
C MET A 402 10.93 19.95 -2.27
N LEU A 403 11.81 20.89 -2.66
CA LEU A 403 11.47 22.03 -3.51
C LEU A 403 10.95 21.57 -4.88
N THR A 404 11.58 20.55 -5.46
CA THR A 404 11.12 19.94 -6.73
C THR A 404 9.73 19.33 -6.56
N THR A 405 9.48 18.64 -5.45
CA THR A 405 8.17 18.04 -5.14
C THR A 405 7.09 19.10 -4.96
N ILE A 406 7.36 20.18 -4.22
CA ILE A 406 6.39 21.26 -3.99
C ILE A 406 6.12 22.06 -5.26
N THR A 407 7.14 22.29 -6.08
CA THR A 407 7.00 23.01 -7.35
C THR A 407 6.14 22.23 -8.34
N THR A 408 6.24 20.89 -8.34
CA THR A 408 5.41 20.02 -9.19
C THR A 408 4.01 19.74 -8.63
N ALA A 409 3.77 20.06 -7.36
CA ALA A 409 2.48 19.88 -6.68
C ALA A 409 2.11 21.14 -5.88
N PRO A 410 1.59 22.20 -6.55
CA PRO A 410 1.32 23.50 -5.93
C PRO A 410 0.42 23.44 -4.69
N GLN A 411 -0.46 22.45 -4.60
CA GLN A 411 -1.29 22.23 -3.41
C GLN A 411 -0.49 22.05 -2.11
N LEU A 412 0.78 21.63 -2.19
CA LEU A 412 1.66 21.49 -1.03
C LEU A 412 2.20 22.83 -0.51
N GLN A 413 2.22 23.89 -1.34
CA GLN A 413 2.86 25.18 -1.01
C GLN A 413 2.23 25.84 0.23
N HIS A 414 0.92 25.68 0.43
CA HIS A 414 0.19 26.24 1.56
C HIS A 414 0.23 25.36 2.81
N VAL A 415 0.60 24.09 2.66
CA VAL A 415 0.49 23.09 3.72
C VAL A 415 1.86 22.83 4.36
N ILE A 416 2.91 22.81 3.55
CA ILE A 416 4.27 22.47 3.96
C ILE A 416 5.04 23.76 4.31
N GLY A 417 4.97 24.15 5.58
CA GLY A 417 5.70 25.32 6.10
C GLY A 417 5.08 26.66 5.71
N SER A 418 5.58 27.76 6.29
CA SER A 418 5.33 29.08 5.73
C SER A 418 6.21 29.23 4.48
N PRO A 419 5.74 29.82 3.37
CA PRO A 419 6.59 30.16 2.23
C PRO A 419 7.85 30.93 2.65
N ARG A 420 7.75 31.78 3.69
CA ARG A 420 8.92 32.47 4.29
C ARG A 420 9.91 31.53 4.96
N ASP A 421 9.43 30.51 5.67
CA ASP A 421 10.31 29.55 6.33
C ASP A 421 11.08 28.73 5.29
N LEU A 422 10.40 28.33 4.21
CA LEU A 422 11.00 27.61 3.09
C LEU A 422 11.99 28.48 2.31
N ALA A 423 11.63 29.73 2.03
CA ALA A 423 12.51 30.71 1.40
C ALA A 423 13.81 30.89 2.18
N ASN A 424 13.70 31.12 3.49
CA ASN A 424 14.85 31.32 4.38
C ASN A 424 15.68 30.05 4.52
N SER A 425 15.02 28.90 4.63
CA SER A 425 15.67 27.59 4.77
C SER A 425 16.45 27.19 3.53
N GLY A 426 15.84 27.33 2.35
CA GLY A 426 16.46 27.04 1.06
C GLY A 426 17.64 27.97 0.79
N TRP A 427 17.45 29.27 0.99
CA TRP A 427 18.53 30.27 0.86
C TRP A 427 19.69 29.95 1.79
N ARG A 428 19.43 29.73 3.09
CA ARG A 428 20.49 29.45 4.08
C ARG A 428 21.31 28.21 3.74
N VAL A 429 20.64 27.09 3.40
CA VAL A 429 21.34 25.84 3.05
C VAL A 429 22.13 26.01 1.75
N PHE A 430 21.60 26.74 0.78
CA PHE A 430 22.32 27.02 -0.47
C PHE A 430 23.54 27.91 -0.23
N MET A 431 23.43 28.97 0.56
CA MET A 431 24.57 29.83 0.92
C MET A 431 25.63 29.10 1.74
N GLU A 432 25.21 28.22 2.66
CA GLU A 432 26.14 27.35 3.41
C GLU A 432 26.87 26.37 2.48
N ALA A 433 26.15 25.73 1.55
CA ALA A 433 26.71 24.80 0.57
C ALA A 433 27.65 25.46 -0.43
N THR A 434 27.34 26.66 -0.88
CA THR A 434 28.19 27.43 -1.81
C THR A 434 29.44 27.95 -1.12
N ASN A 435 29.35 28.44 0.12
CA ASN A 435 30.51 28.80 0.94
C ASN A 435 31.44 27.61 1.15
N TYR A 436 30.89 26.48 1.60
CA TYR A 436 31.66 25.25 1.81
C TYR A 436 32.31 24.75 0.52
N LEU A 437 31.58 24.73 -0.60
CA LEU A 437 32.13 24.34 -1.90
C LEU A 437 33.26 25.28 -2.33
N CYS A 438 33.10 26.58 -2.12
CA CYS A 438 34.12 27.59 -2.41
C CYS A 438 35.41 27.28 -1.64
N GLU A 439 35.35 27.13 -0.31
CA GLU A 439 36.51 26.78 0.51
C GLU A 439 37.20 25.50 0.01
N GLN A 440 36.42 24.47 -0.33
CA GLN A 440 36.92 23.20 -0.84
C GLN A 440 37.58 23.32 -2.23
N LEU A 441 37.08 24.22 -3.09
CA LEU A 441 37.70 24.48 -4.39
C LEU A 441 39.07 25.16 -4.23
N TYR A 442 39.19 26.10 -3.28
CA TYR A 442 40.46 26.77 -2.97
C TYR A 442 41.47 25.85 -2.25
N SER A 443 41.01 24.90 -1.45
CA SER A 443 41.86 23.89 -0.80
C SER A 443 42.19 22.68 -1.70
N ARG A 444 41.71 22.66 -2.95
CA ARG A 444 41.83 21.53 -3.91
C ARG A 444 41.22 20.21 -3.41
N GLN A 445 40.19 20.28 -2.55
CA GLN A 445 39.49 19.11 -1.97
C GLN A 445 38.03 19.00 -2.42
N ALA A 446 37.58 19.85 -3.35
CA ALA A 446 36.20 19.88 -3.83
C ALA A 446 35.75 18.53 -4.43
N SER A 447 34.58 18.08 -3.96
CA SER A 447 33.89 16.90 -4.49
C SER A 447 32.93 17.29 -5.60
N GLU A 448 33.12 16.71 -6.79
CA GLU A 448 32.20 16.87 -7.93
C GLU A 448 30.76 16.48 -7.56
N ARG A 449 30.60 15.41 -6.78
CA ARG A 449 29.27 14.95 -6.33
C ARG A 449 28.57 15.99 -5.46
N PHE A 450 29.32 16.67 -4.59
CA PHE A 450 28.76 17.73 -3.76
C PHE A 450 28.45 18.97 -4.61
N ALA A 451 29.31 19.34 -5.56
CA ALA A 451 29.05 20.45 -6.48
C ALA A 451 27.80 20.23 -7.35
N LEU A 452 27.60 19.00 -7.86
CA LEU A 452 26.38 18.62 -8.58
C LEU A 452 25.14 18.73 -7.69
N ALA A 453 25.23 18.31 -6.42
CA ALA A 453 24.13 18.46 -5.47
C ALA A 453 23.80 19.94 -5.19
N THR A 454 24.82 20.78 -4.99
CA THR A 454 24.67 22.23 -4.77
C THR A 454 24.07 22.92 -6.01
N GLY A 455 24.55 22.58 -7.21
CA GLY A 455 23.98 23.07 -8.47
C GLY A 455 22.53 22.61 -8.65
N GLY A 456 22.22 21.36 -8.27
CA GLY A 456 20.85 20.85 -8.22
C GLY A 456 19.94 21.68 -7.31
N LEU A 457 20.41 22.04 -6.11
CA LEU A 457 19.67 22.91 -5.19
C LEU A 457 19.45 24.30 -5.79
N GLY A 458 20.49 24.91 -6.37
CA GLY A 458 20.39 26.22 -7.01
C GLY A 458 19.34 26.23 -8.13
N ARG A 459 19.34 25.21 -8.99
CA ARG A 459 18.32 25.08 -10.06
C ARG A 459 16.91 24.79 -9.52
N ALA A 460 16.79 24.04 -8.42
CA ALA A 460 15.51 23.83 -7.76
C ALA A 460 14.96 25.13 -7.16
N LEU A 461 15.82 25.98 -6.58
CA LEU A 461 15.46 27.32 -6.10
C LEU A 461 15.09 28.26 -7.26
N ALA A 462 15.85 28.23 -8.36
CA ALA A 462 15.54 28.99 -9.57
C ALA A 462 14.17 28.60 -10.16
N SER A 463 13.82 27.31 -10.11
CA SER A 463 12.53 26.79 -10.61
C SER A 463 11.35 27.09 -9.67
N ALA A 464 11.62 27.37 -8.38
CA ALA A 464 10.61 27.66 -7.38
C ALA A 464 10.18 29.15 -7.43
N THR A 465 9.62 29.58 -8.56
CA THR A 465 9.27 31.00 -8.83
C THR A 465 8.29 31.60 -7.81
N TRP A 466 7.47 30.76 -7.19
CA TRP A 466 6.55 31.14 -6.11
C TRP A 466 7.26 31.60 -4.81
N LEU A 467 8.58 31.42 -4.69
CA LEU A 467 9.41 31.94 -3.60
C LEU A 467 10.14 33.24 -3.96
N HIS A 468 10.21 33.62 -5.24
CA HIS A 468 11.08 34.71 -5.71
C HIS A 468 10.67 36.07 -5.14
N GLU A 469 9.37 36.29 -4.88
CA GLU A 469 8.86 37.50 -4.22
C GLU A 469 9.37 37.69 -2.78
N LEU A 470 9.95 36.65 -2.18
CA LEU A 470 10.48 36.67 -0.81
C LEU A 470 12.00 36.86 -0.76
N TRP A 471 12.66 36.94 -1.92
CA TRP A 471 14.10 37.15 -2.05
C TRP A 471 14.39 38.50 -2.72
N ASN A 472 15.63 38.97 -2.62
CA ASN A 472 16.09 40.14 -3.35
C ASN A 472 16.35 39.79 -4.82
N ASP A 473 16.13 40.76 -5.71
CA ASP A 473 16.28 40.60 -7.16
C ASP A 473 17.68 40.08 -7.54
N ASP A 474 18.73 40.59 -6.86
CA ASP A 474 20.12 40.15 -7.09
C ASP A 474 20.30 38.64 -6.87
N PHE A 475 19.70 38.09 -5.81
CA PHE A 475 19.79 36.66 -5.54
C PHE A 475 18.99 35.83 -6.55
N VAL A 476 17.84 36.34 -7.00
CA VAL A 476 17.03 35.68 -8.03
C VAL A 476 17.77 35.65 -9.37
N GLU A 477 18.43 36.75 -9.76
CA GLU A 477 19.27 36.81 -10.95
C GLU A 477 20.47 35.86 -10.84
N ASP A 478 21.13 35.83 -9.69
CA ASP A 478 22.23 34.91 -9.38
C ASP A 478 21.81 33.44 -9.54
N LEU A 479 20.60 33.07 -9.11
CA LEU A 479 20.07 31.71 -9.27
C LEU A 479 19.89 31.31 -10.74
N GLN A 480 19.58 32.27 -11.64
CA GLN A 480 19.49 31.98 -13.08
C GLN A 480 20.86 31.66 -13.69
N GLY A 481 21.95 32.11 -13.06
CA GLY A 481 23.32 31.84 -13.47
C GLY A 481 23.85 30.46 -13.06
N VAL A 482 23.08 29.66 -12.30
CA VAL A 482 23.53 28.35 -11.80
C VAL A 482 23.69 27.35 -12.97
N PRO A 483 24.89 26.76 -13.17
CA PRO A 483 25.17 25.92 -14.33
C PRO A 483 24.45 24.56 -14.31
N SER A 484 24.35 23.94 -15.49
CA SER A 484 23.79 22.60 -15.69
C SER A 484 24.73 21.50 -15.18
N ASP A 485 24.20 20.32 -14.86
CA ASP A 485 25.04 19.18 -14.42
C ASP A 485 26.15 18.80 -15.41
N PRO A 486 25.89 18.75 -16.74
CA PRO A 486 26.95 18.51 -17.72
C PRO A 486 28.07 19.56 -17.66
N TYR A 487 27.72 20.84 -17.44
CA TYR A 487 28.72 21.90 -17.31
C TYR A 487 29.58 21.70 -16.07
N ILE A 488 28.96 21.41 -14.91
CA ILE A 488 29.69 21.18 -13.65
C ILE A 488 30.64 19.99 -13.78
N SER A 489 30.17 18.85 -14.31
CA SER A 489 31.02 17.68 -14.54
C SER A 489 32.15 17.96 -15.52
N ASN A 490 31.89 18.72 -16.59
CA ASN A 490 32.93 19.10 -17.54
C ASN A 490 33.96 20.07 -16.91
N ALA A 491 33.52 21.02 -16.10
CA ALA A 491 34.41 21.92 -15.38
C ALA A 491 35.31 21.15 -14.40
N PHE A 492 34.77 20.17 -13.66
CA PHE A 492 35.58 19.30 -12.81
C PHE A 492 36.55 18.42 -13.62
N HIS A 493 36.15 17.94 -14.80
CA HIS A 493 37.05 17.24 -15.71
C HIS A 493 38.21 18.14 -16.14
N ILE A 494 37.91 19.36 -16.60
CA ILE A 494 38.92 20.34 -17.02
C ILE A 494 39.86 20.66 -15.86
N ILE A 495 39.34 20.97 -14.66
CA ILE A 495 40.15 21.26 -13.47
C ILE A 495 41.09 20.10 -13.11
N ARG A 496 40.67 18.85 -13.31
CA ARG A 496 41.52 17.66 -13.06
C ARG A 496 42.60 17.47 -14.12
N THR A 497 42.36 17.91 -15.36
CA THR A 497 43.28 17.71 -16.50
C THR A 497 44.11 18.95 -16.84
N ALA A 498 43.77 20.11 -16.28
CA ALA A 498 44.43 21.38 -16.55
C ALA A 498 45.83 21.42 -15.94
N PRO A 499 46.80 22.07 -16.60
CA PRO A 499 48.11 22.33 -16.02
C PRO A 499 48.00 23.32 -14.82
N GLU A 500 49.00 23.29 -13.94
CA GLU A 500 49.00 24.02 -12.65
C GLU A 500 48.74 25.54 -12.77
N ASP A 501 49.18 26.13 -13.88
CA ASP A 501 49.00 27.53 -14.25
C ASP A 501 47.56 27.89 -14.67
N GLU A 502 46.83 26.94 -15.27
CA GLU A 502 45.44 27.12 -15.69
C GLU A 502 44.42 26.66 -14.63
N TYR A 503 44.85 25.86 -13.64
CA TYR A 503 43.99 25.40 -12.53
C TYR A 503 43.28 26.57 -11.83
N ALA A 504 44.01 27.64 -11.53
CA ALA A 504 43.45 28.80 -10.82
C ALA A 504 42.33 29.47 -11.61
N ILE A 505 42.49 29.58 -12.94
CA ILE A 505 41.51 30.19 -13.85
C ILE A 505 40.23 29.35 -13.86
N HIS A 506 40.35 28.04 -14.10
CA HIS A 506 39.18 27.16 -14.18
C HIS A 506 38.48 26.96 -12.83
N ARG A 507 39.23 26.99 -11.72
CA ARG A 507 38.67 27.02 -10.36
C ARG A 507 37.85 28.30 -10.15
N ASP A 508 38.40 29.46 -10.48
CA ASP A 508 37.74 30.75 -10.27
C ASP A 508 36.51 30.90 -11.19
N ASP A 509 36.56 30.38 -12.41
CA ASP A 509 35.41 30.31 -13.31
C ASP A 509 34.29 29.45 -12.71
N LEU A 510 34.61 28.25 -12.19
CA LEU A 510 33.63 27.38 -11.55
C LEU A 510 33.07 28.01 -10.27
N ALA A 511 33.91 28.63 -9.45
CA ALA A 511 33.51 29.35 -8.25
C ALA A 511 32.63 30.56 -8.58
N SER A 512 32.90 31.30 -9.66
CA SER A 512 32.08 32.45 -10.07
C SER A 512 30.68 32.06 -10.55
N CYS A 513 30.51 30.83 -11.07
CA CYS A 513 29.23 30.32 -11.57
C CYS A 513 28.41 29.61 -10.49
N LEU A 514 29.05 28.92 -9.54
CA LEU A 514 28.38 28.15 -8.50
C LEU A 514 28.38 28.82 -7.11
N CYS A 515 29.39 29.61 -6.80
CA CYS A 515 29.63 30.16 -5.47
C CYS A 515 29.38 31.68 -5.45
N LEU A 516 28.11 32.05 -5.22
CA LEU A 516 27.64 33.44 -5.24
C LEU A 516 28.39 34.39 -4.28
N CYS A 517 29.02 33.85 -3.24
CA CYS A 517 29.65 34.60 -2.14
C CYS A 517 30.87 35.46 -2.54
N ARG A 518 31.40 35.32 -3.77
CA ARG A 518 32.57 36.10 -4.25
C ARG A 518 32.30 37.00 -5.46
N ARG A 519 31.05 37.08 -5.97
CA ARG A 519 30.72 38.06 -7.04
C ARG A 519 30.95 39.51 -6.60
N ALA A 520 30.73 39.81 -5.32
CA ALA A 520 30.98 41.15 -4.76
C ALA A 520 32.46 41.56 -4.77
N ASP A 521 33.39 40.62 -4.62
CA ASP A 521 34.84 40.89 -4.68
C ASP A 521 35.39 40.86 -6.12
N ALA A 522 34.74 40.10 -7.01
CA ALA A 522 35.09 40.00 -8.42
C ALA A 522 34.68 41.23 -9.26
N ALA A 523 33.88 42.15 -8.70
CA ALA A 523 33.50 43.41 -9.35
C ALA A 523 34.69 44.35 -9.66
N ALA A 524 35.91 44.02 -9.19
CA ALA A 524 37.15 44.69 -9.57
C ALA A 524 37.83 44.11 -10.82
N ILE A 525 37.31 43.03 -11.42
CA ILE A 525 37.85 42.42 -12.63
C ILE A 525 36.99 42.83 -13.84
N ASP A 526 37.43 43.90 -14.48
CA ASP A 526 37.16 44.37 -15.85
C ASP A 526 35.78 44.01 -16.49
N PRO A 527 34.85 44.98 -16.61
CA PRO A 527 33.54 44.80 -17.25
C PRO A 527 33.62 44.56 -18.78
N THR A 528 34.81 44.43 -19.37
CA THR A 528 34.98 43.99 -20.76
C THR A 528 34.95 42.46 -20.95
N ARG A 529 34.95 41.66 -19.87
CA ARG A 529 34.72 40.20 -19.93
C ARG A 529 33.25 39.86 -20.17
N SER A 530 32.80 40.18 -21.38
CA SER A 530 31.68 39.52 -22.06
C SER A 530 31.95 38.01 -22.21
N PRO A 531 30.92 37.15 -22.37
CA PRO A 531 31.08 35.69 -22.45
C PRO A 531 31.80 35.28 -23.75
N GLN A 532 33.13 35.40 -23.79
CA GLN A 532 33.95 35.09 -24.95
C GLN A 532 34.41 33.63 -25.01
N LEU A 533 34.20 32.83 -23.94
CA LEU A 533 34.63 31.43 -23.87
C LEU A 533 33.79 30.47 -24.72
N SER A 534 32.50 30.74 -24.96
CA SER A 534 31.65 29.86 -25.77
C SER A 534 32.01 29.93 -27.27
N ASP A 535 32.42 31.10 -27.75
CA ASP A 535 32.78 31.34 -29.15
C ASP A 535 34.16 30.75 -29.51
N SER A 536 35.10 30.70 -28.57
CA SER A 536 36.44 30.11 -28.78
C SER A 536 36.41 28.58 -28.81
N LEU A 537 35.57 27.94 -27.97
CA LEU A 537 35.38 26.48 -27.90
C LEU A 537 34.69 25.91 -29.15
N LEU A 538 33.69 26.61 -29.71
CA LEU A 538 33.05 26.19 -30.97
C LEU A 538 34.03 26.29 -32.14
N ARG A 539 34.82 27.36 -32.18
CA ARG A 539 35.76 27.67 -33.29
C ARG A 539 37.00 26.78 -33.32
N SER A 540 37.38 26.15 -32.22
CA SER A 540 38.53 25.23 -32.15
C SER A 540 38.27 23.86 -32.80
N ILE A 541 37.01 23.53 -33.12
CA ILE A 541 36.66 22.25 -33.76
C ILE A 541 37.06 22.27 -35.25
N PRO A 542 37.94 21.37 -35.72
CA PRO A 542 38.31 21.29 -37.13
C PRO A 542 37.14 20.74 -37.97
N LEU A 543 36.78 21.47 -39.03
CA LEU A 543 35.63 21.18 -39.89
C LEU A 543 35.98 21.50 -41.35
N ASP A 544 35.32 20.84 -42.30
CA ASP A 544 35.34 21.23 -43.71
C ASP A 544 34.67 22.60 -43.94
N PRO A 545 34.88 23.25 -45.10
CA PRO A 545 34.39 24.60 -45.35
C PRO A 545 32.87 24.76 -45.18
N ASP A 546 32.07 23.77 -45.59
CA ASP A 546 30.61 23.86 -45.51
C ASP A 546 30.11 23.73 -44.05
N ARG A 547 30.71 22.86 -43.25
CA ARG A 547 30.42 22.71 -41.82
C ARG A 547 30.99 23.86 -40.98
N GLY A 548 32.12 24.43 -41.38
CA GLY A 548 32.68 25.65 -40.80
C GLY A 548 31.73 26.85 -40.95
N LEU A 549 31.16 27.04 -42.13
CA LEU A 549 30.16 28.08 -42.37
C LEU A 549 28.87 27.85 -41.56
N LEU A 550 28.44 26.60 -41.34
CA LEU A 550 27.31 26.30 -40.47
C LEU A 550 27.61 26.63 -39.01
N ARG A 551 28.81 26.28 -38.53
CA ARG A 551 29.28 26.65 -37.19
C ARG A 551 29.26 28.16 -36.99
N ASP A 552 29.76 28.93 -37.95
CA ASP A 552 29.78 30.40 -37.83
C ASP A 552 28.37 30.97 -37.70
N LYS A 553 27.37 30.34 -38.34
CA LYS A 553 25.96 30.70 -38.15
C LYS A 553 25.47 30.33 -36.74
N LEU A 554 25.78 29.14 -36.24
CA LEU A 554 25.42 28.71 -34.88
C LEU A 554 26.08 29.57 -33.79
N CYS A 555 27.33 29.99 -33.97
CA CYS A 555 28.00 30.96 -33.11
C CYS A 555 27.22 32.28 -33.01
N ARG A 556 26.60 32.74 -34.11
CA ARG A 556 25.73 33.92 -34.06
C ARG A 556 24.45 33.65 -33.29
N GLU A 557 23.84 32.48 -33.46
CA GLU A 557 22.67 32.08 -32.66
C GLU A 557 22.98 32.09 -31.16
N VAL A 558 24.17 31.65 -30.77
CA VAL A 558 24.61 31.70 -29.37
C VAL A 558 24.66 33.14 -28.84
N ARG A 559 25.10 34.10 -29.67
CA ARG A 559 25.06 35.53 -29.31
C ARG A 559 23.64 36.09 -29.22
N GLU A 560 22.68 35.46 -29.89
CA GLU A 560 21.25 35.80 -29.85
C GLU A 560 20.47 34.99 -28.78
N GLY A 561 21.19 34.33 -27.86
CA GLY A 561 20.60 33.63 -26.70
C GLY A 561 20.36 32.13 -26.91
N PHE A 562 20.89 31.52 -27.97
CA PHE A 562 20.87 30.07 -28.12
C PHE A 562 21.87 29.41 -27.18
N SER A 563 21.52 28.26 -26.60
CA SER A 563 22.40 27.56 -25.68
C SER A 563 23.74 27.17 -26.35
N PRO A 564 24.90 27.57 -25.79
CA PRO A 564 26.21 27.15 -26.29
C PRO A 564 26.37 25.62 -26.37
N ASP A 565 25.78 24.89 -25.43
CA ASP A 565 25.83 23.43 -25.37
C ASP A 565 25.01 22.80 -26.51
N GLU A 566 23.85 23.37 -26.81
CA GLU A 566 22.99 22.92 -27.91
C GLU A 566 23.61 23.29 -29.28
N ALA A 567 24.27 24.45 -29.37
CA ALA A 567 25.06 24.84 -30.54
C ALA A 567 26.25 23.89 -30.76
N MET A 568 26.96 23.51 -29.70
CA MET A 568 28.04 22.53 -29.75
C MET A 568 27.52 21.14 -30.13
N ALA A 569 26.35 20.74 -29.63
CA ALA A 569 25.68 19.52 -30.04
C ALA A 569 25.26 19.56 -31.52
N CYS A 570 24.81 20.71 -32.04
CA CYS A 570 24.55 20.91 -33.48
C CYS A 570 25.82 20.77 -34.31
N VAL A 571 26.94 21.38 -33.89
CA VAL A 571 28.23 21.28 -34.57
C VAL A 571 28.73 19.83 -34.59
N ASN A 572 28.68 19.13 -33.46
CA ASN A 572 29.09 17.72 -33.39
C ASN A 572 28.16 16.79 -34.17
N GLN A 573 26.87 17.06 -34.15
CA GLN A 573 25.91 16.30 -34.95
C GLN A 573 26.14 16.52 -36.45
N SER A 574 26.49 17.74 -36.88
CA SER A 574 26.77 18.05 -38.29
C SER A 574 27.87 17.18 -38.91
N LYS A 575 28.82 16.67 -38.10
CA LYS A 575 29.87 15.73 -38.55
C LYS A 575 29.31 14.37 -38.98
N LYS A 576 28.17 13.97 -38.40
CA LYS A 576 27.48 12.70 -38.67
C LYS A 576 26.41 12.84 -39.76
N GLU A 577 25.99 14.06 -40.07
CA GLU A 577 24.97 14.35 -41.08
C GLU A 577 25.55 14.40 -42.49
N HIS A 578 24.72 14.01 -43.47
CA HIS A 578 25.09 14.05 -44.88
C HIS A 578 25.37 15.50 -45.35
N PRO A 579 26.35 15.76 -46.24
CA PRO A 579 26.69 17.12 -46.69
C PRO A 579 25.51 17.92 -47.26
N SER A 580 24.58 17.27 -47.96
CA SER A 580 23.36 17.94 -48.47
C SER A 580 22.46 18.45 -47.34
N PHE A 581 22.43 17.77 -46.19
CA PHE A 581 21.71 18.22 -45.01
C PHE A 581 22.36 19.44 -44.37
N VAL A 582 23.68 19.38 -44.17
CA VAL A 582 24.48 20.50 -43.64
C VAL A 582 24.29 21.75 -44.51
N LYS A 583 24.40 21.60 -45.83
CA LYS A 583 24.19 22.68 -46.79
C LYS A 583 22.80 23.30 -46.66
N LYS A 584 21.76 22.46 -46.52
CA LYS A 584 20.38 22.95 -46.43
C LYS A 584 20.06 23.60 -45.08
N MET A 585 20.56 23.05 -43.98
CA MET A 585 20.44 23.68 -42.66
C MET A 585 21.16 25.02 -42.62
N ARG A 586 22.35 25.11 -43.24
CA ARG A 586 23.05 26.38 -43.41
C ARG A 586 22.22 27.39 -44.20
N GLU A 587 21.56 26.99 -45.28
CA GLU A 587 20.67 27.89 -46.05
C GLU A 587 19.47 28.36 -45.23
N LEU A 588 18.90 27.48 -44.39
CA LEU A 588 17.71 27.78 -43.59
C LEU A 588 18.00 28.66 -42.37
N ILE A 589 19.22 28.66 -41.84
CA ILE A 589 19.63 29.55 -40.75
C ILE A 589 20.07 30.90 -41.35
N THR A 590 19.12 31.79 -41.61
CA THR A 590 19.39 33.14 -42.16
C THR A 590 19.48 34.20 -41.07
N GLN A 591 20.16 35.33 -41.36
CA GLN A 591 20.11 36.51 -40.50
C GLN A 591 18.73 37.17 -40.53
N GLU A 592 17.99 37.01 -41.62
CA GLU A 592 16.64 37.52 -41.72
C GLU A 592 15.69 36.70 -40.86
N ASN A 593 15.15 37.37 -39.86
CA ASN A 593 14.20 36.84 -38.92
C ASN A 593 12.77 36.92 -39.52
N ASN A 594 12.45 36.01 -40.45
CA ASN A 594 11.10 35.85 -41.03
C ASN A 594 10.36 34.65 -40.41
N ASP A 595 9.05 34.80 -40.15
CA ASP A 595 8.16 33.72 -39.67
C ASP A 595 8.17 32.48 -40.60
N MET A 596 8.35 32.68 -41.91
CA MET A 596 8.45 31.58 -42.89
C MET A 596 9.70 30.71 -42.73
N LEU A 597 10.74 31.19 -42.04
CA LEU A 597 11.91 30.38 -41.68
C LEU A 597 11.51 29.21 -40.78
N CYS A 598 10.67 29.47 -39.76
CA CYS A 598 10.18 28.44 -38.84
C CYS A 598 9.36 27.37 -39.58
N VAL A 599 8.55 27.79 -40.56
CA VAL A 599 7.78 26.88 -41.41
C VAL A 599 8.70 26.01 -42.28
N ASN A 600 9.65 26.64 -42.97
CA ASN A 600 10.55 25.96 -43.89
C ASN A 600 11.49 25.00 -43.15
N MET A 601 11.99 25.40 -41.98
CA MET A 601 12.86 24.57 -41.14
C MET A 601 12.09 23.38 -40.54
N ALA A 602 10.87 23.60 -40.01
CA ALA A 602 10.00 22.50 -39.56
C ALA A 602 9.65 21.51 -40.68
N GLY A 603 9.35 22.02 -41.88
CA GLY A 603 9.08 21.21 -43.06
C GLY A 603 10.29 20.41 -43.54
N TYR A 604 11.49 20.99 -43.47
CA TYR A 604 12.71 20.28 -43.86
C TYR A 604 13.08 19.18 -42.88
N LEU A 605 13.04 19.46 -41.57
CA LEU A 605 13.37 18.51 -40.51
C LEU A 605 12.40 17.32 -40.44
N SER A 606 11.14 17.51 -40.83
CA SER A 606 10.13 16.45 -40.87
C SER A 606 10.16 15.63 -42.17
N ARG A 607 10.29 16.27 -43.34
CA ARG A 607 10.23 15.59 -44.66
C ARG A 607 11.43 14.69 -44.93
N GLN A 608 12.62 15.05 -44.47
CA GLN A 608 13.80 14.18 -44.63
C GLN A 608 13.67 12.83 -43.92
N HIS A 609 12.73 12.70 -42.98
CA HIS A 609 12.58 11.54 -42.10
C HIS A 609 11.14 10.99 -42.11
N SER A 610 10.34 11.28 -43.14
CA SER A 610 8.96 10.77 -43.25
C SER A 610 8.75 9.72 -44.36
N TYR A 611 9.74 9.47 -45.23
CA TYR A 611 9.62 8.55 -46.36
C TYR A 611 10.07 7.10 -46.08
N SER A 612 10.45 6.77 -44.84
CA SER A 612 10.83 5.42 -44.42
C SER A 612 10.05 5.01 -43.18
N ALA A 613 9.43 3.82 -43.20
CA ALA A 613 8.67 3.26 -42.07
C ALA A 613 9.51 3.09 -40.79
N ASN A 614 10.84 3.21 -40.87
CA ASN A 614 11.80 3.14 -39.76
C ASN A 614 12.54 4.47 -39.50
N ALA A 615 12.01 5.60 -39.97
CA ALA A 615 12.73 6.86 -39.87
C ALA A 615 12.86 7.35 -38.42
N LYS A 616 14.11 7.48 -37.97
CA LYS A 616 14.45 8.09 -36.68
C LYS A 616 14.14 9.59 -36.74
N ARG A 617 13.64 10.17 -35.65
CA ARG A 617 13.45 11.62 -35.51
C ARG A 617 14.79 12.35 -35.65
N PRO A 618 14.80 13.61 -36.13
CA PRO A 618 16.01 14.40 -36.20
C PRO A 618 16.59 14.57 -34.79
N ALA A 619 17.91 14.67 -34.72
CA ALA A 619 18.64 14.85 -33.47
C ALA A 619 18.03 16.02 -32.66
N GLU A 620 17.98 15.84 -31.33
CA GLU A 620 17.34 16.80 -30.41
C GLU A 620 17.89 18.22 -30.58
N CYS A 621 19.20 18.37 -30.81
CA CYS A 621 19.84 19.68 -31.00
C CYS A 621 19.24 20.48 -32.18
N TRP A 622 18.86 19.83 -33.30
CA TRP A 622 18.20 20.50 -34.42
C TRP A 622 16.77 20.94 -34.09
N ARG A 623 16.08 20.17 -33.23
CA ARG A 623 14.74 20.49 -32.75
C ARG A 623 14.79 21.64 -31.74
N GLN A 624 15.81 21.69 -30.88
CA GLN A 624 16.00 22.82 -29.96
C GLN A 624 16.35 24.11 -30.71
N LEU A 625 17.17 24.03 -31.76
CA LEU A 625 17.45 25.18 -32.61
C LEU A 625 16.18 25.75 -33.27
N LEU A 626 15.29 24.89 -33.78
CA LEU A 626 14.00 25.33 -34.32
C LEU A 626 13.12 25.97 -33.24
N MET A 627 13.06 25.38 -32.04
CA MET A 627 12.27 25.91 -30.93
C MET A 627 12.79 27.28 -30.49
N HIS A 628 14.11 27.43 -30.38
CA HIS A 628 14.77 28.70 -30.11
C HIS A 628 14.41 29.75 -31.16
N LYS A 629 14.50 29.40 -32.46
CA LYS A 629 14.11 30.30 -33.56
C LYS A 629 12.63 30.69 -33.57
N MET A 630 11.75 29.84 -33.03
CA MET A 630 10.34 30.17 -32.84
C MET A 630 10.14 31.10 -31.64
N ARG A 631 10.87 30.91 -30.54
CA ARG A 631 10.75 31.72 -29.30
C ARG A 631 11.30 33.12 -29.44
N GLN A 632 12.29 33.33 -30.31
CA GLN A 632 12.77 34.66 -30.68
C GLN A 632 11.73 35.50 -31.47
N ARG A 633 10.60 34.92 -31.87
CA ARG A 633 9.58 35.63 -32.65
C ARG A 633 8.75 36.53 -31.73
N PRO A 634 8.34 37.73 -32.20
CA PRO A 634 7.35 38.52 -31.49
C PRO A 634 6.09 37.71 -31.21
N SER A 635 5.41 38.01 -30.09
CA SER A 635 4.15 37.34 -29.72
C SER A 635 3.14 37.31 -30.89
N GLY A 636 2.38 36.23 -31.01
CA GLY A 636 1.43 36.04 -32.13
C GLY A 636 2.01 35.37 -33.38
N LEU A 637 3.10 34.58 -33.23
CA LEU A 637 3.70 33.81 -34.33
C LEU A 637 2.68 32.87 -34.99
N LEU A 638 1.79 32.25 -34.21
CA LEU A 638 0.82 31.28 -34.71
C LEU A 638 -0.17 31.93 -35.69
N GLU A 639 -0.68 33.11 -35.33
CA GLU A 639 -1.62 33.88 -36.13
C GLU A 639 -0.94 34.42 -37.39
N ARG A 640 0.29 34.96 -37.27
CA ARG A 640 1.04 35.47 -38.43
C ARG A 640 1.45 34.38 -39.41
N VAL A 641 1.92 33.23 -38.93
CA VAL A 641 2.18 32.06 -39.79
C VAL A 641 0.88 31.56 -40.41
N GLY A 642 -0.20 31.53 -39.62
CA GLY A 642 -1.54 31.28 -40.11
C GLY A 642 -1.83 32.14 -41.32
N ASP A 643 -1.83 33.47 -41.16
CA ASP A 643 -2.15 34.44 -42.21
C ASP A 643 -1.21 34.34 -43.42
N ALA A 644 0.11 34.18 -43.19
CA ALA A 644 1.13 34.07 -44.24
C ALA A 644 1.01 32.80 -45.11
N LEU A 645 0.45 31.70 -44.58
CA LEU A 645 0.28 30.47 -45.35
C LEU A 645 -0.95 30.57 -46.28
N PRO A 646 -0.76 30.52 -47.62
CA PRO A 646 -1.83 30.86 -48.57
C PRO A 646 -2.90 29.78 -48.70
N THR A 647 -2.63 28.54 -48.32
CA THR A 647 -3.59 27.43 -48.43
C THR A 647 -3.80 26.72 -47.10
N SER A 648 -5.01 26.20 -46.88
CA SER A 648 -5.35 25.37 -45.71
C SER A 648 -4.49 24.10 -45.65
N LYS A 649 -4.06 23.57 -46.81
CA LYS A 649 -3.15 22.42 -46.90
C LYS A 649 -1.79 22.73 -46.26
N LEU A 650 -1.17 23.86 -46.61
CA LEU A 650 0.14 24.24 -46.06
C LEU A 650 0.09 24.49 -44.55
N TRP A 651 -1.03 25.01 -44.04
CA TRP A 651 -1.29 25.15 -42.61
C TRP A 651 -1.34 23.79 -41.90
N VAL A 652 -2.12 22.85 -42.42
CA VAL A 652 -2.22 21.49 -41.85
C VAL A 652 -0.88 20.75 -41.93
N ASP A 653 -0.14 20.91 -43.03
CA ASP A 653 1.20 20.33 -43.18
C ASP A 653 2.14 20.85 -42.09
N TRP A 654 2.17 22.17 -41.83
CA TRP A 654 3.00 22.76 -40.79
C TRP A 654 2.62 22.27 -39.39
N GLN A 655 1.33 22.20 -39.07
CA GLN A 655 0.84 21.63 -37.80
C GLN A 655 1.28 20.17 -37.65
N THR A 656 1.18 19.40 -38.73
CA THR A 656 1.60 17.99 -38.75
C THR A 656 3.11 17.85 -38.55
N HIS A 657 3.92 18.71 -39.18
CA HIS A 657 5.37 18.74 -38.99
C HIS A 657 5.75 19.03 -37.53
N LEU A 658 5.13 20.04 -36.91
CA LEU A 658 5.38 20.38 -35.50
C LEU A 658 4.95 19.25 -34.55
N ARG A 659 3.76 18.67 -34.77
CA ARG A 659 3.30 17.52 -33.99
C ARG A 659 4.22 16.32 -34.14
N TRP A 660 4.76 16.06 -35.33
CA TRP A 660 5.71 14.96 -35.53
C TRP A 660 7.05 15.20 -34.82
N LEU A 661 7.55 16.44 -34.85
CA LEU A 661 8.82 16.83 -34.23
C LEU A 661 8.76 16.84 -32.69
N TYR A 662 7.64 17.27 -32.11
CA TYR A 662 7.53 17.55 -30.67
C TYR A 662 6.41 16.77 -29.94
N GLN A 663 5.62 15.93 -30.62
CA GLN A 663 4.42 15.31 -30.05
C GLN A 663 3.54 16.35 -29.34
N ASP A 664 2.99 16.06 -28.16
CA ASP A 664 2.15 17.00 -27.42
C ASP A 664 2.89 18.25 -26.93
N ARG A 665 4.24 18.25 -26.96
CA ARG A 665 5.05 19.43 -26.60
C ARG A 665 5.05 20.53 -27.67
N HIS A 666 4.47 20.30 -28.85
CA HIS A 666 4.30 21.36 -29.86
C HIS A 666 3.38 22.50 -29.41
N TYR A 667 2.54 22.27 -28.39
CA TYR A 667 1.76 23.32 -27.75
C TYR A 667 2.60 24.18 -26.81
N ASP A 668 3.91 23.92 -26.65
CA ASP A 668 4.87 24.69 -25.85
C ASP A 668 4.29 25.27 -24.54
N PRO A 669 3.62 24.45 -23.69
CA PRO A 669 2.85 24.95 -22.54
C PRO A 669 3.72 25.65 -21.48
N GLU A 670 5.03 25.43 -21.51
CA GLU A 670 6.01 25.96 -20.55
C GLU A 670 6.96 27.01 -21.17
N GLY A 671 6.87 27.33 -22.46
CA GLY A 671 8.01 27.90 -23.21
C GLY A 671 7.85 29.28 -23.86
N GLY A 672 6.83 30.06 -23.51
CA GLY A 672 6.74 31.46 -23.95
C GLY A 672 6.26 31.70 -25.39
N LEU A 673 6.02 30.65 -26.20
CA LEU A 673 5.41 30.80 -27.54
C LEU A 673 3.92 31.15 -27.50
N GLY A 674 3.24 30.82 -26.41
CA GLY A 674 1.81 31.07 -26.24
C GLY A 674 0.93 30.24 -27.18
N PHE A 675 1.41 29.10 -27.66
CA PHE A 675 0.67 28.15 -28.48
C PHE A 675 -0.29 27.37 -27.57
N THR A 676 -1.56 27.22 -27.97
CA THR A 676 -2.51 26.37 -27.22
C THR A 676 -3.40 25.61 -28.21
N PRO A 677 -4.00 24.48 -27.80
CA PRO A 677 -4.97 23.78 -28.63
C PRO A 677 -6.10 24.69 -29.12
N GLU A 678 -6.58 25.60 -28.27
CA GLU A 678 -7.65 26.55 -28.57
C GLU A 678 -7.23 27.54 -29.66
N LYS A 679 -6.01 28.08 -29.58
CA LYS A 679 -5.49 29.01 -30.60
C LYS A 679 -5.21 28.33 -31.92
N PHE A 680 -4.65 27.11 -31.90
CA PHE A 680 -4.50 26.31 -33.11
C PHE A 680 -5.86 26.05 -33.77
N ASN A 681 -6.88 25.71 -32.99
CA ASN A 681 -8.23 25.50 -33.48
C ASN A 681 -8.84 26.79 -34.04
N ALA A 682 -8.66 27.94 -33.38
CA ALA A 682 -9.16 29.23 -33.86
C ALA A 682 -8.59 29.62 -35.23
N VAL A 683 -7.26 29.50 -35.42
CA VAL A 683 -6.61 29.77 -36.71
C VAL A 683 -7.01 28.75 -37.77
N THR A 684 -7.15 27.47 -37.39
CA THR A 684 -7.60 26.40 -38.28
C THR A 684 -9.01 26.65 -38.80
N VAL A 685 -9.96 27.02 -37.93
CA VAL A 685 -11.34 27.35 -38.31
C VAL A 685 -11.37 28.57 -39.25
N ARG A 686 -10.58 29.61 -38.97
CA ARG A 686 -10.45 30.77 -39.86
C ARG A 686 -9.94 30.37 -41.26
N LYS A 687 -8.89 29.53 -41.33
CA LYS A 687 -8.32 29.06 -42.61
C LYS A 687 -9.24 28.12 -43.38
N MET A 688 -9.98 27.25 -42.69
CA MET A 688 -10.97 26.38 -43.34
C MET A 688 -12.22 27.16 -43.81
N GLY A 689 -12.63 28.21 -43.08
CA GLY A 689 -13.71 29.12 -43.49
C GLY A 689 -13.37 29.97 -44.73
N ILE A 690 -12.12 30.44 -44.83
CA ILE A 690 -11.61 31.13 -46.03
C ILE A 690 -11.49 30.14 -47.21
N GLY A 691 -11.07 28.90 -46.96
CA GLY A 691 -11.02 27.86 -48.00
C GLY A 691 -12.40 27.54 -48.61
N ARG A 692 -13.47 27.56 -47.81
CA ARG A 692 -14.85 27.35 -48.30
C ARG A 692 -15.39 28.54 -49.11
N SER A 693 -15.03 29.77 -48.76
CA SER A 693 -15.46 30.97 -49.50
C SER A 693 -14.69 31.17 -50.81
N VAL A 694 -13.41 30.80 -50.87
CA VAL A 694 -12.60 30.83 -52.11
C VAL A 694 -12.96 29.67 -53.07
N SER A 695 -13.38 28.53 -52.54
CA SER A 695 -13.91 27.41 -53.35
C SER A 695 -15.30 27.70 -53.93
N MET A 696 -16.07 28.61 -53.31
CA MET A 696 -17.34 29.09 -53.86
C MET A 696 -17.17 30.24 -54.85
N SER A 697 -16.15 31.10 -54.70
CA SER A 697 -15.90 32.19 -55.65
C SER A 697 -15.19 31.76 -56.94
N THR A 698 -14.46 30.64 -56.92
CA THR A 698 -13.82 30.07 -58.13
C THR A 698 -14.77 29.25 -59.00
N ASN A 699 -15.97 28.90 -58.50
CA ASN A 699 -17.04 28.30 -59.31
C ASN A 699 -18.03 29.32 -59.90
N SER A 700 -17.87 30.62 -59.63
CA SER A 700 -18.79 31.68 -60.09
C SER A 700 -18.33 32.47 -61.32
N THR A 701 -17.23 32.09 -61.98
CA THR A 701 -16.85 32.65 -63.30
C THR A 701 -16.59 31.53 -64.29
N GLY A 702 -17.67 30.92 -64.79
CA GLY A 702 -17.62 29.90 -65.84
C GLY A 702 -18.99 29.46 -66.35
N SER A 703 -19.50 30.17 -67.36
CA SER A 703 -20.34 29.63 -68.45
C SER A 703 -21.85 29.40 -68.22
N SER A 704 -22.60 30.46 -68.57
CA SER A 704 -23.76 30.51 -69.48
C SER A 704 -24.67 29.29 -69.72
N GLY A 705 -25.98 29.53 -69.59
CA GLY A 705 -26.94 29.28 -70.68
C GLY A 705 -28.03 28.23 -70.44
N GLY A 706 -29.29 28.68 -70.30
CA GLY A 706 -30.47 27.80 -70.47
C GLY A 706 -31.75 28.26 -69.74
N TYR A 707 -32.51 29.18 -70.35
CA TYR A 707 -33.93 29.48 -70.08
C TYR A 707 -34.85 28.25 -70.38
N PRO A 708 -36.19 28.33 -70.23
CA PRO A 708 -37.07 28.92 -69.19
C PRO A 708 -38.16 27.91 -68.71
N TYR A 709 -38.96 28.24 -67.67
CA TYR A 709 -40.44 28.25 -67.71
C TYR A 709 -41.06 28.53 -66.31
N LEU A 710 -41.77 29.67 -66.24
CA LEU A 710 -43.10 29.93 -65.64
C LEU A 710 -43.57 29.24 -64.33
N GLY A 711 -44.09 30.08 -63.42
CA GLY A 711 -45.20 29.75 -62.50
C GLY A 711 -45.07 30.41 -61.12
N ARG A 712 -45.54 31.64 -60.94
CA ARG A 712 -46.82 32.02 -60.28
C ARG A 712 -46.83 31.92 -58.74
N ASP A 713 -46.88 33.11 -58.13
CA ASP A 713 -47.78 33.60 -57.07
C ASP A 713 -48.27 32.72 -55.89
N LEU A 714 -48.45 33.45 -54.78
CA LEU A 714 -49.14 33.17 -53.50
C LEU A 714 -48.17 32.62 -52.43
N GLY A 715 -47.97 33.23 -51.24
CA GLY A 715 -48.78 34.15 -50.46
C GLY A 715 -49.17 33.48 -49.13
N ARG A 716 -48.88 34.15 -47.99
CA ARG A 716 -49.29 33.87 -46.59
C ARG A 716 -48.60 32.70 -45.88
N ASP A 717 -48.20 32.77 -44.61
CA ASP A 717 -48.35 33.75 -43.52
C ASP A 717 -47.02 33.96 -42.78
#